data_AF-A0AA39PYE6-F1
#
_entry.id   AF-A0AA39PYE6-F1
#
_cell.length_a   1.000
_cell.length_b   1.000
_cell.length_c   1.000
_cell.angle_alpha   90.00
_cell.angle_beta   90.00
_cell.angle_gamma   90.00
#
_symmetry.space_group_name_H-M   'P 1'
#
loop_
_entity.id
_entity.type
_entity.pdbx_description
1 polymer ?
#
loop_
_entity_poly.entity_id
_entity_poly.type
_entity_poly.pdbx_seq_one_letter_code
_entity_poly.pdbx_strand_id
1 'polypeptide(L)'
;MTGNKGFRTSIVRSAAAAILESFPDVNVRWAIYGDLAWHLLCRTPTSSSWRLEVQVMGDSPTLMHATEHLASVDHRFSITSQDTDGNATMTYTHNRLNRGSPTKKHKCKVRFVSGQLENVFIVKGFPLLEIQSIIYRRMESCVNKSEKNLKKCMLGVIALGEAYLRLPNLSPPVWSIAPAERPLFLRHLSKITSAFPESADLLTHLHPSLFPTSTIVSIPPSIVLASRLESAVILDGDVASLSRKGRKLMAHSETVLTATRTISSSIHQQGHDCFLAGPGYVPWYIMGSPVIPTNHDIDFLVILRNGDSLDSLQCLLCRQGVLKARKGAFLFSVPWRDGKLRSCRVSVEEVPSSLGLCPDESVGTSFNGISIINQSYLFSTLLATVNSQGLLMTKYAYKSVVAVLELLCHRNADVSAAFKDREKLDQLANDVVAVHPELTEYFSTIGFHSSLLPIPPSVLPEVDVHTACGPTPTARIPTIRREGGIVFKAAVDATRLLQNSGYSCAIFGGAACYLYGNERLPNDIDFLVSSSDDAELIKRSLVNQDPIHFYLIKSLYPEKQHQKLRYERSLHIGQQKVRRYTKVDILTPGTMMLPFLSSRSVVVKNGLPLVPVEVLLLHKLQGWHDNMTASEPHKQMKQTTDAADVRCMLKIVLQTLTGNKRSWASVALSFFEEEFQHLTIERVKEFCSGFADCRDDWHQLGFEVA
;
A
#
# COMPACT_ATOMS: atom_id res chain seq x y z
N MET A 1 27.17 -7.38 3.18
CA MET A 1 27.01 -7.79 1.76
C MET A 1 25.55 -8.06 1.33
N THR A 2 24.54 -7.42 1.93
CA THR A 2 23.10 -7.64 1.60
C THR A 2 22.58 -6.82 0.42
N GLY A 3 23.24 -5.71 0.07
CA GLY A 3 22.82 -4.80 -1.01
C GLY A 3 22.73 -5.43 -2.40
N ASN A 4 23.48 -6.51 -2.65
CA ASN A 4 23.46 -7.18 -3.96
C ASN A 4 22.15 -7.96 -4.18
N LYS A 5 21.52 -8.53 -3.12
CA LYS A 5 20.35 -9.43 -3.26
C LYS A 5 19.07 -8.71 -3.70
N GLY A 6 18.68 -7.63 -3.03
CA GLY A 6 17.45 -6.89 -3.36
C GLY A 6 17.50 -6.26 -4.76
N PHE A 7 18.69 -5.83 -5.17
CA PHE A 7 18.97 -5.36 -6.52
C PHE A 7 18.71 -6.45 -7.58
N ARG A 8 19.03 -7.72 -7.26
CA ARG A 8 18.81 -8.85 -8.20
C ARG A 8 17.37 -9.08 -8.54
N THR A 9 16.57 -9.19 -7.50
CA THR A 9 15.13 -9.38 -7.60
C THR A 9 14.50 -8.26 -8.42
N SER A 10 14.96 -7.01 -8.26
CA SER A 10 14.48 -5.88 -9.05
C SER A 10 14.71 -6.06 -10.54
N ILE A 11 15.87 -6.58 -10.95
CA ILE A 11 16.18 -6.80 -12.37
C ILE A 11 15.33 -7.92 -12.96
N VAL A 12 15.26 -9.08 -12.28
CA VAL A 12 14.46 -10.22 -12.74
C VAL A 12 12.98 -9.86 -12.81
N ARG A 13 12.46 -9.11 -11.82
CA ARG A 13 11.09 -8.59 -11.82
C ARG A 13 10.85 -7.58 -12.94
N SER A 14 11.86 -6.76 -13.28
CA SER A 14 11.75 -5.83 -14.41
C SER A 14 11.74 -6.55 -15.75
N ALA A 15 12.51 -7.63 -15.89
CA ALA A 15 12.44 -8.51 -17.07
C ALA A 15 11.04 -9.13 -17.20
N ALA A 16 10.46 -9.66 -16.12
CA ALA A 16 9.11 -10.21 -16.13
C ALA A 16 8.04 -9.14 -16.42
N ALA A 17 8.20 -7.91 -15.92
CA ALA A 17 7.29 -6.81 -16.22
C ALA A 17 7.35 -6.40 -17.69
N ALA A 18 8.54 -6.39 -18.29
CA ALA A 18 8.69 -6.12 -19.71
C ALA A 18 8.04 -7.21 -20.58
N ILE A 19 8.18 -8.49 -20.20
CA ILE A 19 7.47 -9.59 -20.86
C ILE A 19 5.95 -9.40 -20.75
N LEU A 20 5.44 -9.03 -19.57
CA LEU A 20 4.02 -8.75 -19.36
C LEU A 20 3.49 -7.60 -20.21
N GLU A 21 4.32 -6.59 -20.47
CA GLU A 21 3.97 -5.45 -21.32
C GLU A 21 3.98 -5.81 -22.82
N SER A 22 4.83 -6.74 -23.26
CA SER A 22 5.00 -7.08 -24.69
C SER A 22 4.21 -8.30 -25.17
N PHE A 23 3.96 -9.30 -24.30
CA PHE A 23 3.29 -10.54 -24.72
C PHE A 23 1.81 -10.39 -25.13
N PRO A 24 1.04 -9.38 -24.67
CA PRO A 24 -0.31 -9.14 -25.19
C PRO A 24 -0.35 -8.97 -26.72
N ASP A 25 0.69 -8.39 -27.32
CA ASP A 25 0.76 -8.13 -28.77
C ASP A 25 0.96 -9.40 -29.61
N VAL A 26 1.47 -10.47 -28.99
CA VAL A 26 1.70 -11.78 -29.66
C VAL A 26 0.53 -12.73 -29.45
N ASN A 27 -0.43 -12.39 -28.58
CA ASN A 27 -1.55 -13.26 -28.19
C ASN A 27 -1.11 -14.65 -27.70
N VAL A 28 0.01 -14.73 -26.98
CA VAL A 28 0.52 -15.99 -26.42
C VAL A 28 0.42 -15.98 -24.89
N ARG A 29 -0.24 -17.01 -24.33
CA ARG A 29 -0.29 -17.21 -22.87
C ARG A 29 1.08 -17.64 -22.35
N TRP A 30 1.44 -17.18 -21.17
CA TRP A 30 2.73 -17.49 -20.55
C TRP A 30 2.63 -17.50 -19.03
N ALA A 31 3.59 -18.13 -18.36
CA ALA A 31 3.63 -18.24 -16.91
C ALA A 31 5.06 -18.36 -16.37
N ILE A 32 5.28 -17.90 -15.14
CA ILE A 32 6.59 -17.97 -14.46
C ILE A 32 6.61 -19.19 -13.53
N TYR A 33 7.70 -19.97 -13.55
CA TYR A 33 7.82 -21.17 -12.69
C TYR A 33 9.15 -21.33 -11.95
N GLY A 34 10.11 -20.44 -12.19
CA GLY A 34 11.45 -20.53 -11.60
C GLY A 34 11.64 -19.71 -10.32
N ASP A 35 12.88 -19.25 -10.13
CA ASP A 35 13.32 -18.44 -8.99
C ASP A 35 12.41 -17.21 -8.73
N LEU A 36 11.91 -16.52 -9.76
CA LEU A 36 11.01 -15.39 -9.52
C LEU A 36 9.65 -15.82 -8.96
N ALA A 37 9.05 -16.92 -9.44
CA ALA A 37 7.80 -17.45 -8.90
C ALA A 37 7.97 -17.77 -7.41
N TRP A 38 9.09 -18.41 -7.07
CA TRP A 38 9.49 -18.69 -5.70
C TRP A 38 9.53 -17.43 -4.82
N HIS A 39 10.18 -16.38 -5.32
CA HIS A 39 10.28 -15.12 -4.59
C HIS A 39 8.91 -14.46 -4.38
N LEU A 40 8.04 -14.54 -5.39
CA LEU A 40 6.71 -13.94 -5.33
C LEU A 40 5.85 -14.62 -4.26
N LEU A 41 5.96 -15.94 -4.12
CA LEU A 41 5.25 -16.78 -3.15
C LEU A 41 5.87 -16.68 -1.74
N CYS A 42 7.14 -17.05 -1.59
CA CYS A 42 7.76 -17.23 -0.27
C CYS A 42 8.43 -15.97 0.29
N ARG A 43 8.55 -14.89 -0.49
CA ARG A 43 9.36 -13.69 -0.17
C ARG A 43 10.84 -13.97 0.11
N THR A 44 11.33 -15.20 -0.09
CA THR A 44 12.73 -15.55 0.13
C THR A 44 13.58 -15.09 -1.05
N PRO A 45 14.77 -14.53 -0.82
CA PRO A 45 15.69 -14.20 -1.90
C PRO A 45 16.12 -15.49 -2.62
N THR A 46 16.14 -15.43 -3.95
CA THR A 46 16.38 -16.58 -4.82
C THR A 46 17.83 -17.06 -4.76
N SER A 47 18.06 -18.19 -5.42
CA SER A 47 19.38 -18.71 -5.79
C SER A 47 20.33 -17.59 -6.29
N SER A 48 21.64 -17.84 -6.22
CA SER A 48 22.65 -16.96 -6.80
C SER A 48 22.55 -16.84 -8.33
N SER A 49 21.76 -17.70 -8.98
CA SER A 49 21.49 -17.69 -10.43
C SER A 49 20.44 -16.65 -10.81
N TRP A 50 20.81 -15.75 -11.70
CA TRP A 50 20.02 -14.60 -12.16
C TRP A 50 19.11 -14.95 -13.34
N ARG A 51 18.27 -15.96 -13.15
CA ARG A 51 17.47 -16.53 -14.23
C ARG A 51 15.98 -16.24 -14.03
N LEU A 52 15.34 -15.70 -15.06
CA LEU A 52 13.89 -15.72 -15.19
C LEU A 52 13.53 -16.95 -16.02
N GLU A 53 12.61 -17.78 -15.54
CA GLU A 53 12.14 -18.97 -16.24
C GLU A 53 10.65 -18.79 -16.57
N VAL A 54 10.35 -18.82 -17.86
CA VAL A 54 9.05 -18.53 -18.45
C VAL A 54 8.61 -19.74 -19.25
N GLN A 55 7.39 -20.21 -19.00
CA GLN A 55 6.73 -21.16 -19.88
C GLN A 55 5.81 -20.40 -20.83
N VAL A 56 5.84 -20.77 -22.09
CA VAL A 56 5.07 -20.17 -23.18
C VAL A 56 4.11 -21.23 -23.72
N MET A 57 2.84 -20.89 -23.85
CA MET A 57 1.83 -21.80 -24.39
C MET A 57 2.07 -22.00 -25.88
N GLY A 58 2.13 -23.26 -26.32
CA GLY A 58 2.29 -23.62 -27.72
C GLY A 58 3.45 -24.56 -27.96
N ASP A 59 3.84 -24.66 -29.23
CA ASP A 59 4.94 -25.48 -29.73
C ASP A 59 6.24 -24.65 -29.90
N SER A 60 7.28 -25.28 -30.45
CA SER A 60 8.57 -24.64 -30.71
C SER A 60 8.44 -23.44 -31.68
N PRO A 61 7.71 -23.53 -32.82
CA PRO A 61 7.40 -22.37 -33.67
C PRO A 61 6.75 -21.19 -32.93
N THR A 62 5.76 -21.46 -32.07
CA THR A 62 5.09 -20.42 -31.28
C THR A 62 6.07 -19.71 -30.35
N LEU A 63 6.96 -20.48 -29.71
CA LEU A 63 8.01 -19.94 -28.86
C LEU A 63 9.03 -19.09 -29.64
N MET A 64 9.47 -19.55 -30.81
CA MET A 64 10.38 -18.79 -31.66
C MET A 64 9.76 -17.45 -32.04
N HIS A 65 8.52 -17.47 -32.54
CA HIS A 65 7.78 -16.27 -32.90
C HIS A 65 7.66 -15.28 -31.73
N ALA A 66 7.27 -15.75 -30.54
CA ALA A 66 7.13 -14.90 -29.36
C ALA A 66 8.46 -14.28 -28.91
N THR A 67 9.57 -15.03 -28.96
CA THR A 67 10.88 -14.53 -28.55
C THR A 67 11.52 -13.58 -29.57
N GLU A 68 11.32 -13.82 -30.86
CA GLU A 68 11.70 -12.90 -31.94
C GLU A 68 10.92 -11.59 -31.85
N HIS A 69 9.60 -11.67 -31.68
CA HIS A 69 8.78 -10.48 -31.49
C HIS A 69 9.24 -9.66 -30.28
N LEU A 70 9.45 -10.31 -29.12
CA LEU A 70 9.95 -9.63 -27.91
C LEU A 70 11.29 -8.92 -28.15
N ALA A 71 12.23 -9.55 -28.85
CA ALA A 71 13.51 -8.92 -29.20
C ALA A 71 13.35 -7.73 -30.15
N SER A 72 12.36 -7.76 -31.04
CA SER A 72 12.08 -6.69 -32.00
C SER A 72 11.44 -5.45 -31.36
N VAL A 73 10.53 -5.64 -30.40
CA VAL A 73 9.77 -4.54 -29.77
C VAL A 73 10.45 -3.98 -28.52
N ASP A 74 11.31 -4.76 -27.86
CA ASP A 74 12.03 -4.33 -26.67
C ASP A 74 13.54 -4.62 -26.79
N HIS A 75 14.28 -3.59 -27.20
CA HIS A 75 15.75 -3.59 -27.34
C HIS A 75 16.52 -4.02 -26.07
N ARG A 76 15.86 -4.11 -24.91
CA ARG A 76 16.48 -4.66 -23.69
C ARG A 76 16.70 -6.17 -23.80
N PHE A 77 15.93 -6.87 -24.64
CA PHE A 77 16.06 -8.29 -24.87
C PHE A 77 16.92 -8.58 -26.09
N SER A 78 17.81 -9.56 -25.95
CA SER A 78 18.60 -10.09 -27.07
C SER A 78 18.59 -11.61 -27.01
N ILE A 79 18.20 -12.26 -28.11
CA ILE A 79 18.25 -13.72 -28.23
C ILE A 79 19.70 -14.19 -28.10
N THR A 80 19.91 -15.21 -27.26
CA THR A 80 21.24 -15.79 -26.98
C THR A 80 21.34 -17.20 -27.57
N SER A 81 20.27 -17.99 -27.48
CA SER A 81 20.17 -19.30 -28.13
C SER A 81 18.69 -19.66 -28.34
N GLN A 82 18.41 -20.42 -29.39
CA GLN A 82 17.13 -21.09 -29.64
C GLN A 82 17.46 -22.53 -30.03
N ASP A 83 16.76 -23.51 -29.46
CA ASP A 83 16.86 -24.90 -29.86
C ASP A 83 15.53 -25.41 -30.45
N THR A 84 15.63 -26.43 -31.30
CA THR A 84 14.46 -27.08 -31.91
C THR A 84 13.59 -27.79 -30.87
N ASP A 85 14.15 -28.06 -29.68
CA ASP A 85 13.53 -28.79 -28.58
C ASP A 85 12.57 -27.93 -27.73
N GLY A 86 12.18 -26.77 -28.23
CA GLY A 86 11.21 -25.91 -27.56
C GLY A 86 11.79 -25.13 -26.39
N ASN A 87 13.09 -24.82 -26.40
CA ASN A 87 13.69 -23.86 -25.47
C ASN A 87 14.29 -22.68 -26.23
N ALA A 88 14.16 -21.51 -25.61
CA ALA A 88 14.85 -20.30 -26.03
C ALA A 88 15.50 -19.62 -24.84
N THR A 89 16.64 -18.99 -25.05
CA THR A 89 17.33 -18.20 -24.05
C THR A 89 17.56 -16.81 -24.58
N MET A 90 17.18 -15.81 -23.79
CA MET A 90 17.45 -14.40 -24.07
C MET A 90 18.27 -13.79 -22.92
N THR A 91 18.92 -12.68 -23.22
CA THR A 91 19.55 -11.80 -22.25
C THR A 91 18.74 -10.52 -22.15
N TYR A 92 18.28 -10.18 -20.94
CA TYR A 92 17.63 -8.91 -20.63
C TYR A 92 18.65 -7.93 -20.03
N THR A 93 18.80 -6.74 -20.60
CA THR A 93 19.70 -5.67 -20.14
C THR A 93 18.91 -4.54 -19.47
N HIS A 94 19.19 -4.26 -18.20
CA HIS A 94 18.38 -3.32 -17.41
C HIS A 94 18.84 -1.85 -17.55
N ASN A 95 18.07 -1.01 -18.26
CA ASN A 95 18.46 0.35 -18.62
C ASN A 95 18.68 1.33 -17.45
N ARG A 96 17.85 1.28 -16.40
CA ARG A 96 17.85 2.32 -15.34
C ARG A 96 19.01 2.25 -14.35
N LEU A 97 19.63 1.08 -14.18
CA LEU A 97 20.68 0.87 -13.18
C LEU A 97 22.08 1.07 -13.77
N ASN A 98 22.18 1.30 -15.08
CA ASN A 98 23.45 1.55 -15.76
C ASN A 98 23.82 3.05 -15.78
N ARG A 99 22.98 3.96 -15.26
CA ARG A 99 23.17 5.43 -15.37
C ARG A 99 24.33 6.02 -14.55
N GLY A 100 25.05 5.23 -13.76
CA GLY A 100 26.17 5.72 -12.92
C GLY A 100 27.52 5.06 -13.16
N SER A 101 27.60 4.02 -14.01
CA SER A 101 28.86 3.34 -14.33
C SER A 101 28.75 2.69 -15.71
N PRO A 102 29.45 3.22 -16.74
CA PRO A 102 29.37 2.71 -18.11
C PRO A 102 29.88 1.27 -18.26
N THR A 103 30.56 0.72 -17.25
CA THR A 103 31.25 -0.58 -17.35
C THR A 103 30.47 -1.78 -16.80
N LYS A 104 29.39 -1.57 -16.04
CA LYS A 104 28.62 -2.69 -15.45
C LYS A 104 27.21 -2.77 -16.03
N LYS A 105 27.07 -3.49 -17.15
CA LYS A 105 25.75 -3.85 -17.69
C LYS A 105 25.09 -4.88 -16.78
N HIS A 106 23.98 -4.51 -16.15
CA HIS A 106 23.19 -5.43 -15.36
C HIS A 106 22.30 -6.29 -16.27
N LYS A 107 22.61 -7.59 -16.32
CA LYS A 107 21.97 -8.57 -17.20
C LYS A 107 21.19 -9.63 -16.41
N CYS A 108 20.07 -10.08 -16.95
CA CYS A 108 19.32 -11.24 -16.50
C CYS A 108 19.21 -12.24 -17.64
N LYS A 109 19.44 -13.53 -17.37
CA LYS A 109 19.22 -14.60 -18.34
C LYS A 109 17.74 -14.99 -18.27
N VAL A 110 17.03 -14.93 -19.38
CA VAL A 110 15.62 -15.34 -19.46
C VAL A 110 15.56 -16.63 -20.26
N ARG A 111 15.09 -17.72 -19.64
CA ARG A 111 14.86 -18.99 -20.30
C ARG A 111 13.36 -19.13 -20.55
N PHE A 112 13.02 -19.36 -21.80
CA PHE A 112 11.68 -19.69 -22.24
C PHE A 112 11.60 -21.17 -22.60
N VAL A 113 10.48 -21.80 -22.28
CA VAL A 113 10.20 -23.21 -22.59
C VAL A 113 8.78 -23.29 -23.15
N SER A 114 8.60 -23.95 -24.29
CA SER A 114 7.29 -24.23 -24.85
C SER A 114 6.61 -25.36 -24.08
N GLY A 115 5.31 -25.24 -23.82
CA GLY A 115 4.54 -26.32 -23.21
C GLY A 115 3.07 -25.96 -23.00
N GLN A 116 2.28 -26.92 -22.52
CA GLN A 116 0.87 -26.66 -22.22
C GLN A 116 0.72 -25.75 -20.99
N LEU A 117 -0.25 -24.84 -21.04
CA LEU A 117 -0.63 -23.95 -19.94
C LEU A 117 -2.15 -24.02 -19.76
N GLU A 118 -2.61 -24.98 -18.98
CA GLU A 118 -4.03 -25.16 -18.70
C GLU A 118 -4.52 -24.07 -17.74
N ASN A 119 -3.93 -23.99 -16.54
CA ASN A 119 -4.22 -22.91 -15.61
C ASN A 119 -2.96 -22.11 -15.23
N VAL A 120 -3.20 -20.83 -14.99
CA VAL A 120 -2.23 -19.88 -14.45
C VAL A 120 -2.91 -19.13 -13.32
N PHE A 121 -2.16 -18.79 -12.28
CA PHE A 121 -2.68 -17.96 -11.19
C PHE A 121 -1.85 -16.69 -11.05
N ILE A 122 -2.52 -15.58 -10.72
CA ILE A 122 -1.88 -14.26 -10.70
C ILE A 122 -1.38 -13.95 -9.30
N VAL A 123 -0.06 -13.79 -9.14
CA VAL A 123 0.56 -13.34 -7.88
C VAL A 123 1.26 -12.02 -8.10
N LYS A 124 0.79 -10.97 -7.41
CA LYS A 124 1.35 -9.61 -7.49
C LYS A 124 1.45 -9.09 -8.93
N GLY A 125 0.45 -9.43 -9.75
CA GLY A 125 0.33 -9.01 -11.16
C GLY A 125 1.11 -9.86 -12.17
N PHE A 126 1.71 -10.98 -11.76
CA PHE A 126 2.41 -11.88 -12.68
C PHE A 126 1.68 -13.22 -12.80
N PRO A 127 1.57 -13.79 -14.01
CA PRO A 127 1.08 -15.16 -14.19
C PRO A 127 2.14 -16.15 -13.71
N LEU A 128 1.77 -16.99 -12.75
CA LEU A 128 2.58 -18.11 -12.29
C LEU A 128 1.99 -19.41 -12.82
N LEU A 129 2.87 -20.36 -13.09
CA LEU A 129 2.50 -21.73 -13.38
C LEU A 129 1.90 -22.32 -12.10
N GLU A 130 0.98 -23.27 -12.22
CA GLU A 130 0.40 -23.97 -11.07
C GLU A 130 1.44 -24.49 -10.07
N ILE A 131 1.07 -24.48 -8.79
CA ILE A 131 2.01 -24.73 -7.70
C ILE A 131 2.63 -26.12 -7.79
N GLN A 132 1.86 -27.13 -8.23
CA GLN A 132 2.31 -28.51 -8.35
C GLN A 132 3.44 -28.60 -9.38
N SER A 133 3.31 -27.90 -10.50
CA SER A 133 4.34 -27.80 -11.54
C SER A 133 5.58 -27.03 -11.06
N ILE A 134 5.41 -25.93 -10.30
CA ILE A 134 6.54 -25.21 -9.69
C ILE A 134 7.29 -26.14 -8.72
N ILE A 135 6.55 -26.84 -7.86
CA ILE A 135 7.10 -27.78 -6.88
C ILE A 135 7.81 -28.94 -7.60
N TYR A 136 7.18 -29.56 -8.59
CA TYR A 136 7.73 -30.69 -9.34
C TYR A 136 9.07 -30.33 -9.99
N ARG A 137 9.12 -29.22 -10.75
CA ARG A 137 10.36 -28.75 -11.39
C ARG A 137 11.45 -28.43 -10.37
N ARG A 138 11.06 -27.94 -9.19
CA ARG A 138 12.01 -27.73 -8.10
C ARG A 138 12.53 -29.05 -7.54
N MET A 139 11.66 -30.02 -7.31
CA MET A 139 12.02 -31.37 -6.83
C MET A 139 12.96 -32.06 -7.82
N GLU A 140 12.65 -32.04 -9.11
CA GLU A 140 13.46 -32.63 -10.18
C GLU A 140 14.91 -32.08 -10.14
N SER A 141 15.06 -30.77 -9.98
CA SER A 141 16.39 -30.12 -9.84
C SER A 141 17.18 -30.55 -8.59
N CYS A 142 16.55 -31.27 -7.67
CA CYS A 142 17.09 -31.60 -6.35
C CYS A 142 17.35 -33.08 -6.13
N VAL A 143 16.70 -33.96 -6.88
CA VAL A 143 16.81 -35.42 -6.69
C VAL A 143 18.22 -35.95 -6.96
N ASN A 144 19.00 -35.29 -7.82
CA ASN A 144 20.38 -35.68 -8.14
C ASN A 144 21.43 -34.95 -7.29
N LYS A 145 21.02 -34.20 -6.25
CA LYS A 145 21.96 -33.50 -5.37
C LYS A 145 22.40 -34.38 -4.21
N SER A 146 23.59 -34.10 -3.67
CA SER A 146 24.06 -34.73 -2.42
C SER A 146 23.03 -34.56 -1.30
N GLU A 147 22.99 -35.48 -0.33
CA GLU A 147 21.99 -35.50 0.74
C GLU A 147 21.85 -34.14 1.47
N LYS A 148 22.98 -33.49 1.79
CA LYS A 148 23.00 -32.15 2.40
C LYS A 148 22.30 -31.08 1.53
N ASN A 149 22.51 -31.13 0.22
CA ASN A 149 21.91 -30.20 -0.73
C ASN A 149 20.46 -30.54 -1.04
N LEU A 150 20.11 -31.83 -1.03
CA LEU A 150 18.74 -32.32 -1.10
C LEU A 150 17.96 -31.77 0.09
N LYS A 151 18.46 -31.95 1.33
CA LYS A 151 17.82 -31.42 2.55
C LYS A 151 17.56 -29.91 2.47
N LYS A 152 18.57 -29.13 2.08
CA LYS A 152 18.42 -27.68 1.90
C LYS A 152 17.40 -27.30 0.82
N CYS A 153 17.35 -28.05 -0.28
CA CYS A 153 16.36 -27.81 -1.32
C CYS A 153 14.95 -28.12 -0.83
N MET A 154 14.79 -29.20 -0.06
CA MET A 154 13.50 -29.66 0.44
C MET A 154 12.88 -28.74 1.49
N LEU A 155 13.69 -28.13 2.37
CA LEU A 155 13.21 -27.04 3.23
C LEU A 155 12.62 -25.89 2.42
N GLY A 156 13.18 -25.63 1.24
CA GLY A 156 12.56 -24.74 0.28
C GLY A 156 11.16 -25.23 -0.10
N VAL A 157 11.07 -26.45 -0.63
CA VAL A 157 9.81 -27.03 -1.13
C VAL A 157 8.70 -26.98 -0.08
N ILE A 158 9.02 -27.31 1.17
CA ILE A 158 8.10 -27.20 2.31
C ILE A 158 7.64 -25.75 2.51
N ALA A 159 8.57 -24.79 2.57
CA ALA A 159 8.24 -23.38 2.72
C ALA A 159 7.35 -22.84 1.57
N LEU A 160 7.53 -23.37 0.35
CA LEU A 160 6.68 -23.04 -0.80
C LEU A 160 5.26 -23.61 -0.64
N GLY A 161 5.15 -24.86 -0.21
CA GLY A 161 3.87 -25.50 0.10
C GLY A 161 3.08 -24.68 1.13
N GLU A 162 3.71 -24.32 2.25
CA GLU A 162 3.08 -23.49 3.27
C GLU A 162 2.68 -22.11 2.75
N ALA A 163 3.53 -21.47 1.96
CA ALA A 163 3.23 -20.15 1.40
C ALA A 163 2.04 -20.20 0.44
N TYR A 164 1.91 -21.28 -0.33
CA TYR A 164 0.76 -21.51 -1.21
C TYR A 164 -0.53 -21.71 -0.42
N LEU A 165 -0.52 -22.56 0.61
CA LEU A 165 -1.70 -22.82 1.45
C LEU A 165 -2.22 -21.56 2.19
N ARG A 166 -1.39 -20.52 2.31
CA ARG A 166 -1.78 -19.21 2.88
C ARG A 166 -2.41 -18.26 1.86
N LEU A 167 -2.48 -18.59 0.57
CA LEU A 167 -3.11 -17.73 -0.43
C LEU A 167 -4.65 -17.81 -0.31
N PRO A 168 -5.37 -16.69 -0.45
CA PRO A 168 -6.83 -16.70 -0.48
C PRO A 168 -7.34 -17.36 -1.77
N ASN A 169 -8.52 -17.99 -1.70
CA ASN A 169 -9.25 -18.52 -2.86
C ASN A 169 -8.44 -19.54 -3.69
N LEU A 170 -7.81 -20.50 -3.02
CA LEU A 170 -7.18 -21.62 -3.72
C LEU A 170 -8.27 -22.43 -4.43
N SER A 171 -8.22 -22.47 -5.76
CA SER A 171 -8.95 -23.49 -6.50
C SER A 171 -8.55 -24.88 -5.96
N PRO A 172 -9.49 -25.83 -5.85
CA PRO A 172 -9.14 -27.21 -5.52
C PRO A 172 -8.00 -27.67 -6.43
N PRO A 173 -6.98 -28.40 -5.92
CA PRO A 173 -5.83 -28.78 -6.71
C PRO A 173 -6.27 -29.70 -7.85
N VAL A 174 -6.51 -29.13 -9.04
CA VAL A 174 -6.69 -29.87 -10.28
C VAL A 174 -5.31 -30.29 -10.77
N TRP A 175 -5.22 -31.50 -11.31
CA TRP A 175 -3.97 -32.08 -11.75
C TRP A 175 -3.43 -31.40 -13.01
N SER A 176 -2.43 -30.54 -12.85
CA SER A 176 -1.72 -29.91 -13.99
C SER A 176 -0.39 -30.57 -14.36
N ILE A 177 0.02 -31.59 -13.61
CA ILE A 177 1.18 -32.41 -14.00
C ILE A 177 0.72 -33.40 -15.07
N ALA A 178 1.47 -33.45 -16.19
CA ALA A 178 1.16 -34.33 -17.31
C ALA A 178 1.08 -35.79 -16.82
N PRO A 179 0.14 -36.62 -17.34
CA PRO A 179 -0.01 -38.01 -16.90
C PRO A 179 1.32 -38.81 -16.86
N ALA A 180 2.22 -38.55 -17.81
CA ALA A 180 3.54 -39.18 -17.89
C ALA A 180 4.51 -38.74 -16.77
N GLU A 181 4.36 -37.54 -16.22
CA GLU A 181 5.21 -36.98 -15.16
C GLU A 181 4.72 -37.38 -13.76
N ARG A 182 3.44 -37.75 -13.62
CA ARG A 182 2.83 -38.09 -12.31
C ARG A 182 3.60 -39.18 -11.55
N PRO A 183 4.04 -40.31 -12.15
CA PRO A 183 4.80 -41.33 -11.43
C PRO A 183 6.14 -40.81 -10.89
N LEU A 184 6.82 -39.94 -11.64
CA LEU A 184 8.09 -39.33 -11.22
C LEU A 184 7.86 -38.35 -10.08
N PHE A 185 6.84 -37.49 -10.18
CA PHE A 185 6.45 -36.59 -9.10
C PHE A 185 6.14 -37.35 -7.80
N LEU A 186 5.31 -38.40 -7.87
CA LEU A 186 4.97 -39.23 -6.71
C LEU A 186 6.20 -39.91 -6.11
N ARG A 187 7.13 -40.40 -6.96
CA ARG A 187 8.40 -40.98 -6.50
C ARG A 187 9.28 -39.94 -5.79
N HIS A 188 9.33 -38.70 -6.29
CA HIS A 188 10.06 -37.61 -5.63
C HIS A 188 9.41 -37.26 -4.31
N LEU A 189 8.09 -37.17 -4.28
CA LEU A 189 7.32 -36.84 -3.09
C LEU A 189 7.49 -37.88 -1.98
N SER A 190 7.41 -39.17 -2.32
CA SER A 190 7.67 -40.27 -1.38
C SER A 190 9.07 -40.17 -0.77
N LYS A 191 10.11 -39.90 -1.57
CA LYS A 191 11.48 -39.69 -1.05
C LYS A 191 11.56 -38.53 -0.07
N ILE A 192 10.74 -37.49 -0.28
CA ILE A 192 10.71 -36.29 0.58
C ILE A 192 10.01 -36.63 1.90
N THR A 193 8.84 -37.24 1.84
CA THR A 193 8.10 -37.66 3.03
C THR A 193 8.92 -38.63 3.89
N SER A 194 9.68 -39.55 3.28
CA SER A 194 10.60 -40.43 4.02
C SER A 194 11.76 -39.68 4.68
N ALA A 195 12.27 -38.61 4.07
CA ALA A 195 13.37 -37.82 4.61
C ALA A 195 12.92 -36.75 5.63
N PHE A 196 11.64 -36.34 5.56
CA PHE A 196 11.00 -35.31 6.38
C PHE A 196 9.58 -35.74 6.77
N PRO A 197 9.42 -36.72 7.69
CA PRO A 197 8.11 -37.23 8.08
C PRO A 197 7.15 -36.13 8.56
N GLU A 198 7.67 -35.07 9.18
CA GLU A 198 6.91 -33.91 9.66
C GLU A 198 6.24 -33.10 8.53
N SER A 199 6.70 -33.27 7.28
CA SER A 199 6.09 -32.62 6.11
C SER A 199 4.92 -33.41 5.53
N ALA A 200 4.63 -34.61 6.04
CA ALA A 200 3.58 -35.47 5.52
C ALA A 200 2.24 -34.76 5.43
N ASP A 201 1.79 -34.09 6.50
CA ASP A 201 0.51 -33.37 6.52
C ASP A 201 0.45 -32.27 5.47
N LEU A 202 1.51 -31.46 5.36
CA LEU A 202 1.60 -30.41 4.35
C LEU A 202 1.48 -30.99 2.92
N LEU A 203 2.19 -32.09 2.67
CA LEU A 203 2.20 -32.75 1.37
C LEU A 203 0.87 -33.44 1.07
N THR A 204 0.16 -33.95 2.08
CA THR A 204 -1.21 -34.46 1.96
C THR A 204 -2.18 -33.34 1.61
N HIS A 205 -2.02 -32.13 2.17
CA HIS A 205 -2.86 -30.99 1.80
C HIS A 205 -2.60 -30.52 0.37
N LEU A 206 -1.34 -30.56 -0.08
CA LEU A 206 -1.00 -30.32 -1.48
C LEU A 206 -1.49 -31.42 -2.41
N HIS A 207 -1.77 -32.61 -1.86
CA HIS A 207 -2.14 -33.79 -2.63
C HIS A 207 -2.99 -34.79 -1.83
N PRO A 208 -4.31 -34.54 -1.71
CA PRO A 208 -5.20 -35.36 -0.87
C PRO A 208 -5.28 -36.83 -1.30
N SER A 209 -5.05 -37.13 -2.57
CA SER A 209 -5.12 -38.49 -3.14
C SER A 209 -3.88 -39.37 -2.90
N LEU A 210 -2.90 -38.93 -2.10
CA LEU A 210 -1.68 -39.71 -1.81
C LEU A 210 -1.83 -40.74 -0.71
N PHE A 211 -2.79 -40.53 0.18
CA PHE A 211 -2.99 -41.38 1.34
C PHE A 211 -4.38 -42.01 1.21
N PRO A 212 -4.48 -43.34 1.00
CA PRO A 212 -5.78 -43.99 1.13
C PRO A 212 -6.30 -43.66 2.53
N THR A 213 -7.52 -43.14 2.59
CA THR A 213 -8.18 -42.73 3.83
C THR A 213 -8.17 -43.93 4.77
N SER A 214 -7.25 -43.97 5.73
CA SER A 214 -7.27 -44.97 6.77
C SER A 214 -8.49 -44.66 7.63
N THR A 215 -9.45 -45.57 7.64
CA THR A 215 -10.61 -45.53 8.54
C THR A 215 -10.08 -45.58 9.98
N ILE A 216 -9.91 -44.42 10.61
CA ILE A 216 -9.46 -44.33 12.01
C ILE A 216 -10.61 -44.75 12.90
N VAL A 217 -10.51 -45.94 13.48
CA VAL A 217 -11.34 -46.37 14.61
C VAL A 217 -10.91 -45.60 15.84
N SER A 218 -11.83 -44.86 16.45
CA SER A 218 -11.64 -44.10 17.68
C SER A 218 -11.44 -45.04 18.89
N ILE A 219 -10.27 -44.97 19.53
CA ILE A 219 -10.03 -45.53 20.86
C ILE A 219 -9.93 -44.36 21.86
N PRO A 220 -10.55 -44.45 23.06
CA PRO A 220 -10.57 -43.33 24.01
C PRO A 220 -9.22 -43.19 24.75
N PRO A 221 -8.83 -41.96 25.16
CA PRO A 221 -7.51 -41.70 25.71
C PRO A 221 -7.42 -42.19 27.16
N SER A 222 -6.42 -43.02 27.44
CA SER A 222 -5.99 -43.34 28.80
C SER A 222 -5.06 -42.25 29.34
N ILE A 223 -5.30 -41.89 30.59
CA ILE A 223 -4.55 -40.91 31.39
C ILE A 223 -3.12 -41.42 31.61
N VAL A 224 -2.13 -40.69 31.12
CA VAL A 224 -0.71 -40.88 31.47
C VAL A 224 -0.16 -39.54 31.98
N LEU A 225 0.46 -39.57 33.15
CA LEU A 225 1.09 -38.44 33.84
C LEU A 225 2.13 -37.74 32.93
N ALA A 226 1.94 -36.44 32.74
CA ALA A 226 2.88 -35.56 32.06
C ALA A 226 4.15 -35.34 32.91
N SER A 227 5.27 -35.89 32.45
CA SER A 227 6.60 -35.42 32.82
C SER A 227 7.36 -35.05 31.55
N ARG A 228 8.07 -33.92 31.62
CA ARG A 228 8.82 -33.20 30.57
C ARG A 228 8.01 -32.31 29.61
N LEU A 229 8.17 -31.02 29.87
CA LEU A 229 7.96 -29.86 29.00
C LEU A 229 8.34 -30.17 27.54
N GLU A 230 7.35 -30.24 26.66
CA GLU A 230 7.58 -30.27 25.21
C GLU A 230 8.09 -28.92 24.73
N SER A 231 9.22 -28.97 24.03
CA SER A 231 9.92 -27.81 23.48
C SER A 231 9.10 -27.18 22.35
N ALA A 232 8.65 -25.95 22.55
CA ALA A 232 8.08 -25.15 21.48
C ALA A 232 9.09 -25.00 20.33
N VAL A 233 8.67 -25.37 19.12
CA VAL A 233 9.41 -25.18 17.87
C VAL A 233 9.59 -23.68 17.63
N ILE A 234 10.79 -23.17 17.94
CA ILE A 234 11.23 -21.82 17.57
C ILE A 234 12.06 -21.95 16.29
N LEU A 235 11.62 -21.28 15.23
CA LEU A 235 12.43 -21.06 14.04
C LEU A 235 13.71 -20.32 14.44
N ASP A 236 14.83 -21.04 14.46
CA ASP A 236 16.18 -20.53 14.70
C ASP A 236 16.69 -19.76 13.46
N GLY A 237 15.87 -18.82 12.97
CA GLY A 237 16.26 -17.85 11.98
C GLY A 237 17.25 -16.88 12.60
N ASP A 238 18.24 -16.45 11.82
CA ASP A 238 19.41 -15.65 12.23
C ASP A 238 19.01 -14.30 12.92
N VAL A 239 18.60 -14.35 14.19
CA VAL A 239 18.13 -13.22 15.03
C VAL A 239 19.21 -12.14 15.15
N ALA A 240 20.48 -12.52 14.98
CA ALA A 240 21.62 -11.62 14.96
C ALA A 240 21.51 -10.57 13.83
N SER A 241 20.85 -10.91 12.71
CA SER A 241 20.69 -10.04 11.54
C SER A 241 19.62 -8.95 11.70
N LEU A 242 18.73 -9.06 12.71
CA LEU A 242 17.69 -8.07 12.94
C LEU A 242 18.26 -6.76 13.50
N SER A 243 17.69 -5.63 13.10
CA SER A 243 18.02 -4.34 13.73
C SER A 243 17.74 -4.38 15.24
N ARG A 244 18.40 -3.51 16.03
CA ARG A 244 18.15 -3.39 17.48
C ARG A 244 16.66 -3.16 17.79
N LYS A 245 15.96 -2.40 16.95
CA LYS A 245 14.51 -2.18 17.06
C LYS A 245 13.73 -3.47 16.77
N GLY A 246 14.09 -4.21 15.73
CA GLY A 246 13.49 -5.51 15.41
C GLY A 246 13.64 -6.52 16.54
N ARG A 247 14.85 -6.65 17.13
CA ARG A 247 15.08 -7.54 18.29
C ARG A 247 14.23 -7.17 19.51
N LYS A 248 14.09 -5.87 19.79
CA LYS A 248 13.22 -5.40 20.88
C LYS A 248 11.76 -5.79 20.66
N LEU A 249 11.27 -5.63 19.43
CA LEU A 249 9.89 -5.96 19.05
C LEU A 249 9.62 -7.46 19.07
N MET A 250 10.54 -8.29 18.57
CA MET A 250 10.41 -9.76 18.64
C MET A 250 10.37 -10.23 20.09
N ALA A 251 11.31 -9.77 20.91
CA ALA A 251 11.33 -10.14 22.32
C ALA A 251 10.12 -9.61 23.09
N HIS A 252 9.49 -8.52 22.64
CA HIS A 252 8.23 -8.04 23.19
C HIS A 252 7.08 -8.99 22.82
N SER A 253 6.94 -9.33 21.54
CA SER A 253 5.96 -10.30 21.06
C SER A 253 6.06 -11.66 21.78
N GLU A 254 7.28 -12.19 21.93
CA GLU A 254 7.48 -13.45 22.63
C GLU A 254 7.11 -13.37 24.12
N THR A 255 7.37 -12.22 24.78
CA THR A 255 6.94 -12.02 26.18
C THR A 255 5.42 -12.05 26.29
N VAL A 256 4.72 -11.35 25.39
CA VAL A 256 3.26 -11.27 25.37
C VAL A 256 2.63 -12.64 25.07
N LEU A 257 3.15 -13.38 24.09
CA LEU A 257 2.67 -14.72 23.77
C LEU A 257 2.90 -15.71 24.91
N THR A 258 4.07 -15.64 25.57
CA THR A 258 4.36 -16.49 26.73
C THR A 258 3.43 -16.18 27.88
N ALA A 259 3.27 -14.90 28.22
CA ALA A 259 2.35 -14.45 29.27
C ALA A 259 0.92 -14.93 29.00
N THR A 260 0.44 -14.73 27.77
CA THR A 260 -0.91 -15.11 27.37
C THR A 260 -1.13 -16.62 27.54
N ARG A 261 -0.20 -17.46 27.07
CA ARG A 261 -0.31 -18.92 27.21
C ARG A 261 -0.26 -19.38 28.65
N THR A 262 0.69 -18.85 29.44
CA THR A 262 0.85 -19.24 30.84
C THR A 262 -0.39 -18.87 31.64
N ILE A 263 -0.87 -17.62 31.53
CA ILE A 263 -2.04 -17.15 32.27
C ILE A 263 -3.29 -17.92 31.84
N SER A 264 -3.51 -18.08 30.53
CA SER A 264 -4.63 -18.84 29.99
C SER A 264 -4.62 -20.27 30.53
N SER A 265 -3.48 -20.97 30.45
CA SER A 265 -3.34 -22.33 30.97
C SER A 265 -3.62 -22.42 32.47
N SER A 266 -3.14 -21.44 33.26
CA SER A 266 -3.38 -21.41 34.70
C SER A 266 -4.86 -21.20 35.04
N ILE A 267 -5.57 -20.33 34.31
CA ILE A 267 -7.02 -20.11 34.51
C ILE A 267 -7.81 -21.38 34.16
N HIS A 268 -7.50 -22.04 33.04
CA HIS A 268 -8.13 -23.30 32.66
C HIS A 268 -7.86 -24.43 33.66
N GLN A 269 -6.67 -24.47 34.27
CA GLN A 269 -6.36 -25.44 35.34
C GLN A 269 -7.20 -25.23 36.61
N GLN A 270 -7.75 -24.03 36.83
CA GLN A 270 -8.71 -23.77 37.91
C GLN A 270 -10.16 -24.11 37.50
N GLY A 271 -10.37 -24.62 36.30
CA GLY A 271 -11.69 -24.99 35.79
C GLY A 271 -12.53 -23.80 35.29
N HIS A 272 -11.90 -22.65 35.01
CA HIS A 272 -12.58 -21.50 34.40
C HIS A 272 -12.21 -21.37 32.92
N ASP A 273 -13.11 -20.81 32.12
CA ASP A 273 -12.79 -20.43 30.74
C ASP A 273 -12.27 -19.00 30.73
N CYS A 274 -11.31 -18.70 29.86
CA CYS A 274 -10.88 -17.33 29.66
C CYS A 274 -10.66 -17.00 28.20
N PHE A 275 -10.89 -15.74 27.86
CA PHE A 275 -10.75 -15.20 26.52
C PHE A 275 -9.85 -13.98 26.59
N LEU A 276 -8.85 -13.94 25.73
CA LEU A 276 -8.06 -12.74 25.53
C LEU A 276 -8.95 -11.65 24.89
N ALA A 277 -8.96 -10.48 25.50
CA ALA A 277 -9.87 -9.39 25.23
C ALA A 277 -9.16 -8.02 25.24
N GLY A 278 -9.96 -6.96 25.37
CA GLY A 278 -9.52 -5.58 25.55
C GLY A 278 -9.30 -4.82 24.25
N PRO A 279 -9.27 -3.47 24.32
CA PRO A 279 -8.95 -2.63 23.17
C PRO A 279 -7.46 -2.68 22.80
N GLY A 280 -6.66 -3.38 23.59
CA GLY A 280 -5.26 -3.65 23.32
C GLY A 280 -5.04 -4.41 22.00
N TYR A 281 -3.81 -4.36 21.51
CA TYR A 281 -3.44 -4.96 20.22
C TYR A 281 -3.11 -6.45 20.29
N VAL A 282 -3.05 -7.02 21.49
CA VAL A 282 -2.63 -8.42 21.67
C VAL A 282 -3.58 -9.40 20.97
N PRO A 283 -4.92 -9.31 21.15
CA PRO A 283 -5.85 -10.17 20.42
C PRO A 283 -5.65 -10.10 18.90
N TRP A 284 -5.59 -8.87 18.37
CA TRP A 284 -5.43 -8.59 16.95
C TRP A 284 -4.11 -9.12 16.40
N TYR A 285 -3.03 -8.96 17.16
CA TYR A 285 -1.71 -9.47 16.79
C TYR A 285 -1.69 -10.99 16.70
N ILE A 286 -2.29 -11.70 17.66
CA ILE A 286 -2.40 -13.17 17.63
C ILE A 286 -3.27 -13.63 16.45
N MET A 287 -4.30 -12.86 16.09
CA MET A 287 -5.14 -13.12 14.91
C MET A 287 -4.46 -12.79 13.57
N GLY A 288 -3.24 -12.24 13.57
CA GLY A 288 -2.45 -11.99 12.37
C GLY A 288 -2.33 -10.53 11.94
N SER A 289 -2.79 -9.58 12.75
CA SER A 289 -2.55 -8.15 12.49
C SER A 289 -1.05 -7.85 12.46
N PRO A 290 -0.56 -7.06 11.48
CA PRO A 290 0.85 -6.71 11.39
C PRO A 290 1.29 -5.68 12.45
N VAL A 291 0.36 -5.11 13.21
CA VAL A 291 0.64 -4.13 14.26
C VAL A 291 1.13 -4.85 15.50
N ILE A 292 2.41 -4.69 15.79
CA ILE A 292 3.02 -5.24 17.01
C ILE A 292 2.52 -4.40 18.20
N PRO A 293 1.96 -5.05 19.25
CA PRO A 293 1.56 -4.34 20.45
C PRO A 293 2.73 -3.52 20.98
N THR A 294 2.51 -2.24 21.23
CA THR A 294 3.51 -1.39 21.90
C THR A 294 3.25 -1.27 23.39
N ASN A 295 2.01 -1.55 23.82
CA ASN A 295 1.64 -1.56 25.22
C ASN A 295 1.75 -2.97 25.79
N HIS A 296 2.13 -3.05 27.06
CA HIS A 296 2.39 -4.28 27.78
C HIS A 296 1.14 -4.86 28.46
N ASP A 297 -0.03 -4.36 28.10
CA ASP A 297 -1.28 -4.65 28.78
C ASP A 297 -1.96 -5.84 28.08
N ILE A 298 -2.33 -6.85 28.87
CA ILE A 298 -2.99 -8.08 28.45
C ILE A 298 -4.29 -8.17 29.24
N ASP A 299 -5.41 -8.14 28.55
CA ASP A 299 -6.72 -8.16 29.18
C ASP A 299 -7.38 -9.53 28.97
N PHE A 300 -7.83 -10.15 30.06
CA PHE A 300 -8.57 -11.42 30.03
C PHE A 300 -9.99 -11.20 30.50
N LEU A 301 -10.95 -11.75 29.75
CA LEU A 301 -12.32 -11.94 30.20
C LEU A 301 -12.52 -13.40 30.61
N VAL A 302 -13.04 -13.63 31.81
CA VAL A 302 -13.15 -14.96 32.43
C VAL A 302 -14.60 -15.32 32.65
N ILE A 303 -14.97 -16.56 32.32
CA ILE A 303 -16.22 -17.18 32.74
C ILE A 303 -15.93 -17.98 33.99
N LEU A 304 -16.34 -17.43 35.14
CA LEU A 304 -16.18 -18.09 36.43
C LEU A 304 -17.10 -19.31 36.51
N ARG A 305 -16.60 -20.37 37.13
CA ARG A 305 -17.32 -21.63 37.34
C ARG A 305 -17.27 -21.96 38.84
N ASN A 306 -18.10 -22.91 39.28
CA ASN A 306 -18.11 -23.43 40.65
C ASN A 306 -18.45 -22.41 41.75
N GLY A 307 -19.05 -21.27 41.41
CA GLY A 307 -19.40 -20.23 42.38
C GLY A 307 -18.19 -19.43 42.89
N ASP A 308 -17.03 -19.55 42.24
CA ASP A 308 -15.85 -18.75 42.57
C ASP A 308 -16.05 -17.28 42.23
N SER A 309 -15.46 -16.41 43.04
CA SER A 309 -15.40 -14.97 42.75
C SER A 309 -14.14 -14.62 41.96
N LEU A 310 -14.21 -13.51 41.21
CA LEU A 310 -13.06 -12.97 40.49
C LEU A 310 -11.87 -12.71 41.42
N ASP A 311 -12.13 -12.16 42.61
CA ASP A 311 -11.11 -11.91 43.64
C ASP A 311 -10.43 -13.20 44.11
N SER A 312 -11.20 -14.30 44.26
CA SER A 312 -10.68 -15.62 44.64
C SER A 312 -9.70 -16.13 43.58
N LEU A 313 -10.10 -16.08 42.30
CA LEU A 313 -9.25 -16.49 41.18
C LEU A 313 -7.98 -15.64 41.10
N GLN A 314 -8.09 -14.31 41.20
CA GLN A 314 -6.93 -13.41 41.16
C GLN A 314 -5.97 -13.67 42.33
N CYS A 315 -6.49 -13.91 43.53
CA CYS A 315 -5.70 -14.31 44.70
C CYS A 315 -4.99 -15.65 44.48
N LEU A 316 -5.67 -16.61 43.86
CA LEU A 316 -5.10 -17.93 43.56
C LEU A 316 -3.95 -17.84 42.53
N LEU A 317 -4.15 -17.08 41.44
CA LEU A 317 -3.10 -16.81 40.45
C LEU A 317 -1.89 -16.10 41.07
N CYS A 318 -2.13 -15.22 42.05
CA CYS A 318 -1.04 -14.58 42.81
C CYS A 318 -0.32 -15.57 43.73
N ARG A 319 -1.05 -16.43 44.46
CA ARG A 319 -0.47 -17.46 45.34
C ARG A 319 0.36 -18.49 44.57
N GLN A 320 -0.05 -18.82 43.34
CA GLN A 320 0.69 -19.69 42.43
C GLN A 320 1.92 -19.02 41.79
N GLY A 321 2.12 -17.71 42.02
CA GLY A 321 3.22 -16.94 41.43
C GLY A 321 3.07 -16.65 39.94
N VAL A 322 1.88 -16.89 39.36
CA VAL A 322 1.57 -16.57 37.96
C VAL A 322 1.46 -15.05 37.78
N LEU A 323 0.77 -14.40 38.72
CA LEU A 323 0.60 -12.94 38.77
C LEU A 323 1.23 -12.35 40.02
N LYS A 324 1.60 -11.08 39.94
CA LYS A 324 2.06 -10.28 41.08
C LYS A 324 1.24 -9.00 41.19
N ALA A 325 0.51 -8.84 42.29
CA ALA A 325 -0.23 -7.63 42.57
C ALA A 325 0.73 -6.43 42.82
N ARG A 326 0.48 -5.30 42.17
CA ARG A 326 1.24 -4.05 42.34
C ARG A 326 0.36 -2.82 42.07
N LYS A 327 0.12 -2.01 43.10
CA LYS A 327 -0.55 -0.69 42.98
C LYS A 327 -1.83 -0.72 42.12
N GLY A 328 -2.75 -1.65 42.41
CA GLY A 328 -4.02 -1.76 41.69
C GLY A 328 -3.94 -2.40 40.30
N ALA A 329 -2.82 -3.06 39.95
CA ALA A 329 -2.70 -3.84 38.73
C ALA A 329 -2.01 -5.18 38.99
N PHE A 330 -2.27 -6.17 38.15
CA PHE A 330 -1.51 -7.42 38.16
C PHE A 330 -0.36 -7.34 37.17
N LEU A 331 0.77 -7.93 37.53
CA LEU A 331 1.94 -8.03 36.67
C LEU A 331 2.28 -9.50 36.44
N PHE A 332 2.43 -9.89 35.20
CA PHE A 332 3.11 -11.13 34.82
C PHE A 332 4.58 -10.81 34.57
N SER A 333 5.49 -11.66 35.02
CA SER A 333 6.93 -11.48 34.78
C SER A 333 7.59 -12.76 34.30
N VAL A 334 8.39 -12.66 33.24
CA VAL A 334 9.15 -13.80 32.71
C VAL A 334 10.65 -13.44 32.63
N PRO A 335 11.55 -14.32 33.10
CA PRO A 335 12.98 -14.16 32.90
C PRO A 335 13.32 -14.34 31.42
N TRP A 336 14.04 -13.38 30.86
CA TRP A 336 14.44 -13.40 29.46
C TRP A 336 15.85 -13.98 29.26
N ARG A 337 16.21 -14.34 28.02
CA ARG A 337 17.54 -14.90 27.68
C ARG A 337 18.71 -13.97 28.04
N ASP A 338 18.46 -12.66 28.18
CA ASP A 338 19.46 -11.67 28.59
C ASP A 338 19.52 -11.48 30.11
N GLY A 339 18.85 -12.35 30.88
CA GLY A 339 18.76 -12.29 32.34
C GLY A 339 17.84 -11.17 32.85
N LYS A 340 17.25 -10.35 31.98
CA LYS A 340 16.36 -9.27 32.40
C LYS A 340 14.94 -9.81 32.57
N LEU A 341 14.31 -9.41 33.67
CA LEU A 341 12.89 -9.65 33.88
C LEU A 341 12.10 -8.72 32.95
N ARG A 342 11.21 -9.29 32.14
CA ARG A 342 10.22 -8.54 31.39
C ARG A 342 8.88 -8.72 32.05
N SER A 343 8.14 -7.62 32.18
CA SER A 343 6.82 -7.66 32.80
C SER A 343 5.75 -7.12 31.86
N CYS A 344 4.57 -7.71 31.96
CA CYS A 344 3.35 -7.27 31.32
C CYS A 344 2.31 -6.93 32.38
N ARG A 345 1.52 -5.88 32.16
CA ARG A 345 0.35 -5.61 32.98
C ARG A 345 -0.75 -6.55 32.53
N VAL A 346 -1.46 -7.10 33.50
CA VAL A 346 -2.56 -8.02 33.24
C VAL A 346 -3.80 -7.47 33.93
N SER A 347 -4.90 -7.41 33.20
CA SER A 347 -6.23 -7.27 33.77
C SER A 347 -6.97 -8.58 33.60
N VAL A 348 -7.78 -8.94 34.61
CA VAL A 348 -8.62 -10.12 34.59
C VAL A 348 -9.98 -9.66 35.06
N GLU A 349 -10.96 -9.70 34.16
CA GLU A 349 -12.32 -9.24 34.38
C GLU A 349 -13.28 -10.38 34.11
N GLU A 350 -14.47 -10.33 34.70
CA GLU A 350 -15.53 -11.29 34.40
C GLU A 350 -16.17 -10.94 33.05
N VAL A 351 -16.53 -11.95 32.25
CA VAL A 351 -17.29 -11.73 31.01
C VAL A 351 -18.59 -11.00 31.37
N PRO A 352 -18.90 -9.84 30.75
CA PRO A 352 -20.17 -9.16 30.97
C PRO A 352 -21.35 -10.10 30.75
N SER A 353 -22.39 -9.97 31.58
CA SER A 353 -23.61 -10.79 31.47
C SER A 353 -24.30 -10.70 30.09
N SER A 354 -24.01 -9.64 29.33
CA SER A 354 -24.32 -9.54 27.92
C SER A 354 -23.17 -8.87 27.17
N LEU A 355 -22.66 -9.54 26.14
CA LEU A 355 -21.72 -8.97 25.17
C LEU A 355 -22.43 -8.18 24.05
N GLY A 356 -23.77 -8.18 24.04
CA GLY A 356 -24.57 -7.64 22.93
C GLY A 356 -24.57 -8.51 21.66
N LEU A 357 -23.86 -9.64 21.69
CA LEU A 357 -23.78 -10.59 20.58
C LEU A 357 -25.08 -11.37 20.41
N CYS A 358 -25.34 -11.85 19.20
CA CYS A 358 -26.45 -12.77 18.93
C CYS A 358 -26.25 -14.11 19.67
N PRO A 359 -27.33 -14.82 20.08
CA PRO A 359 -27.20 -16.05 20.88
C PRO A 359 -26.45 -17.21 20.20
N ASP A 360 -26.41 -17.20 18.87
CA ASP A 360 -25.72 -18.15 17.99
C ASP A 360 -24.23 -17.82 17.78
N GLU A 361 -23.79 -16.62 18.18
CA GLU A 361 -22.40 -16.22 18.08
C GLU A 361 -21.54 -16.90 19.16
N SER A 362 -20.43 -17.50 18.72
CA SER A 362 -19.45 -18.04 19.66
C SER A 362 -18.84 -16.92 20.51
N VAL A 363 -18.68 -17.18 21.82
CA VAL A 363 -18.03 -16.24 22.76
C VAL A 363 -16.58 -15.97 22.35
N GLY A 364 -15.91 -16.92 21.69
CA GLY A 364 -14.55 -16.73 21.22
C GLY A 364 -14.05 -17.82 20.28
N THR A 365 -12.85 -17.60 19.75
CA THR A 365 -12.14 -18.48 18.80
C THR A 365 -10.76 -18.84 19.35
N SER A 366 -10.31 -20.09 19.13
CA SER A 366 -8.99 -20.53 19.60
C SER A 366 -7.93 -20.36 18.52
N PHE A 367 -6.82 -19.71 18.86
CA PHE A 367 -5.64 -19.55 18.02
C PHE A 367 -4.42 -20.13 18.72
N ASN A 368 -3.91 -21.26 18.23
CA ASN A 368 -2.75 -21.95 18.83
C ASN A 368 -2.92 -22.21 20.35
N GLY A 369 -4.11 -22.64 20.77
CA GLY A 369 -4.44 -22.90 22.18
C GLY A 369 -4.71 -21.64 23.03
N ILE A 370 -4.76 -20.46 22.41
CA ILE A 370 -5.15 -19.22 23.06
C ILE A 370 -6.58 -18.87 22.63
N SER A 371 -7.52 -18.91 23.55
CA SER A 371 -8.89 -18.46 23.31
C SER A 371 -8.93 -16.94 23.25
N ILE A 372 -9.48 -16.39 22.16
CA ILE A 372 -9.66 -14.96 21.91
C ILE A 372 -11.14 -14.68 21.87
N ILE A 373 -11.61 -13.61 22.51
CA ILE A 373 -13.05 -13.27 22.50
C ILE A 373 -13.51 -12.93 21.08
N ASN A 374 -14.81 -13.05 20.80
CA ASN A 374 -15.43 -12.78 19.51
C ASN A 374 -14.84 -11.51 18.86
N GLN A 375 -14.40 -11.63 17.60
CA GLN A 375 -13.71 -10.56 16.89
C GLN A 375 -14.60 -9.33 16.66
N SER A 376 -15.91 -9.51 16.53
CA SER A 376 -16.87 -8.42 16.38
C SER A 376 -17.01 -7.64 17.69
N TYR A 377 -17.03 -8.34 18.83
CA TYR A 377 -16.94 -7.72 20.15
C TYR A 377 -15.64 -6.94 20.33
N LEU A 378 -14.48 -7.53 20.03
CA LEU A 378 -13.19 -6.83 20.07
C LEU A 378 -13.21 -5.55 19.24
N PHE A 379 -13.76 -5.61 18.03
CA PHE A 379 -13.81 -4.44 17.16
C PHE A 379 -14.71 -3.34 17.74
N SER A 380 -15.86 -3.69 18.30
CA SER A 380 -16.73 -2.73 18.98
C SER A 380 -16.01 -2.00 20.13
N THR A 381 -15.24 -2.73 20.96
CA THR A 381 -14.48 -2.13 22.07
C THR A 381 -13.35 -1.22 21.58
N LEU A 382 -12.74 -1.55 20.45
CA LEU A 382 -11.74 -0.69 19.79
C LEU A 382 -12.37 0.63 19.33
N LEU A 383 -13.52 0.58 18.66
CA LEU A 383 -14.23 1.79 18.21
C LEU A 383 -14.71 2.65 19.39
N ALA A 384 -15.25 2.02 20.43
CA ALA A 384 -15.67 2.73 21.64
C ALA A 384 -14.48 3.44 22.31
N THR A 385 -13.32 2.78 22.37
CA THR A 385 -12.08 3.37 22.91
C THR A 385 -11.63 4.56 22.08
N VAL A 386 -11.64 4.43 20.74
CA VAL A 386 -11.30 5.53 19.83
C VAL A 386 -12.24 6.72 20.05
N ASN A 387 -13.56 6.48 20.10
CA ASN A 387 -14.54 7.54 20.29
C ASN A 387 -14.35 8.25 21.63
N SER A 388 -14.09 7.51 22.72
CA SER A 388 -13.85 8.08 24.05
C SER A 388 -12.61 8.97 24.15
N GLN A 389 -11.62 8.76 23.26
CA GLN A 389 -10.39 9.57 23.19
C GLN A 389 -10.52 10.78 22.25
N GLY A 390 -11.69 10.96 21.63
CA GLY A 390 -11.97 11.94 20.59
C GLY A 390 -11.85 11.34 19.18
N LEU A 391 -12.80 11.70 18.31
CA LEU A 391 -12.87 11.18 16.94
C LEU A 391 -11.66 11.54 16.06
N LEU A 392 -10.91 12.58 16.42
CA LEU A 392 -9.60 12.86 15.84
C LEU A 392 -8.57 11.85 16.34
N MET A 393 -8.51 10.70 15.65
CA MET A 393 -7.58 9.63 15.99
C MET A 393 -6.12 10.08 15.95
N THR A 394 -5.36 9.72 16.99
CA THR A 394 -3.90 9.81 16.90
C THR A 394 -3.39 8.96 15.73
N LYS A 395 -2.25 9.34 15.15
CA LYS A 395 -1.61 8.58 14.04
C LYS A 395 -1.39 7.10 14.35
N TYR A 396 -1.25 6.74 15.63
CA TYR A 396 -1.13 5.35 16.06
C TYR A 396 -2.50 4.66 16.09
N ALA A 397 -3.51 5.26 16.72
CA ALA A 397 -4.88 4.75 16.75
C ALA A 397 -5.47 4.55 15.34
N TYR A 398 -5.27 5.51 14.43
CA TYR A 398 -5.72 5.38 13.05
C TYR A 398 -5.11 4.17 12.34
N LYS A 399 -3.78 4.02 12.38
CA LYS A 399 -3.08 2.88 11.76
C LYS A 399 -3.56 1.54 12.27
N SER A 400 -3.88 1.52 13.55
CA SER A 400 -4.37 0.38 14.26
C SER A 400 -5.79 -0.02 13.84
N VAL A 401 -6.71 0.95 13.78
CA VAL A 401 -8.05 0.74 13.24
C VAL A 401 -7.98 0.22 11.81
N VAL A 402 -7.17 0.83 10.94
CA VAL A 402 -6.97 0.38 9.56
C VAL A 402 -6.46 -1.06 9.50
N ALA A 403 -5.45 -1.41 10.29
CA ALA A 403 -4.90 -2.77 10.27
C ALA A 403 -5.91 -3.83 10.75
N VAL A 404 -6.80 -3.46 11.68
CA VAL A 404 -7.88 -4.34 12.15
C VAL A 404 -8.97 -4.46 11.09
N LEU A 405 -9.38 -3.35 10.47
CA LEU A 405 -10.32 -3.34 9.34
C LEU A 405 -9.82 -4.20 8.17
N GLU A 406 -8.56 -4.06 7.77
CA GLU A 406 -7.93 -4.90 6.74
C GLU A 406 -7.99 -6.39 7.11
N LEU A 407 -7.72 -6.74 8.37
CA LEU A 407 -7.79 -8.12 8.84
C LEU A 407 -9.23 -8.68 8.81
N LEU A 408 -10.20 -7.89 9.25
CA LEU A 408 -11.61 -8.28 9.25
C LEU A 408 -12.14 -8.44 7.82
N CYS A 409 -11.81 -7.52 6.92
CA CYS A 409 -12.12 -7.64 5.49
C CYS A 409 -11.49 -8.90 4.89
N HIS A 410 -10.22 -9.17 5.21
CA HIS A 410 -9.52 -10.36 4.71
C HIS A 410 -10.17 -11.68 5.18
N ARG A 411 -10.82 -11.65 6.34
CA ARG A 411 -11.55 -12.79 6.91
C ARG A 411 -13.02 -12.85 6.49
N ASN A 412 -13.48 -11.91 5.65
CA ASN A 412 -14.90 -11.75 5.29
C ASN A 412 -15.81 -11.71 6.54
N ALA A 413 -15.37 -11.01 7.59
CA ALA A 413 -16.14 -10.91 8.82
C ALA A 413 -17.31 -9.93 8.65
N ASP A 414 -18.54 -10.38 8.96
CA ASP A 414 -19.69 -9.50 9.10
C ASP A 414 -19.85 -9.10 10.57
N VAL A 415 -19.23 -7.96 10.92
CA VAL A 415 -19.23 -7.47 12.30
C VAL A 415 -20.63 -7.01 12.70
N SER A 416 -21.35 -6.34 11.80
CA SER A 416 -22.68 -5.80 12.08
C SER A 416 -23.68 -6.91 12.37
N ALA A 417 -23.62 -8.02 11.63
CA ALA A 417 -24.51 -9.17 11.84
C ALA A 417 -24.34 -9.86 13.20
N ALA A 418 -23.16 -9.74 13.83
CA ALA A 418 -22.87 -10.40 15.10
C ALA A 418 -23.61 -9.77 16.31
N PHE A 419 -24.18 -8.57 16.17
CA PHE A 419 -24.86 -7.87 17.26
C PHE A 419 -26.39 -7.86 17.09
N LYS A 420 -27.08 -8.08 18.21
CA LYS A 420 -28.56 -8.04 18.28
C LYS A 420 -29.09 -6.61 18.20
N ASP A 421 -28.45 -5.70 18.93
CA ASP A 421 -28.70 -4.26 18.88
C ASP A 421 -27.52 -3.57 18.22
N ARG A 422 -27.76 -3.02 17.04
CA ARG A 422 -26.74 -2.43 16.18
C ARG A 422 -26.62 -0.92 16.36
N GLU A 423 -27.58 -0.27 17.01
CA GLU A 423 -27.71 1.19 16.97
C GLU A 423 -26.44 1.88 17.48
N LYS A 424 -25.91 1.44 18.62
CA LYS A 424 -24.66 2.00 19.18
C LYS A 424 -23.44 1.72 18.30
N LEU A 425 -23.38 0.54 17.69
CA LEU A 425 -22.23 0.14 16.88
C LEU A 425 -22.25 0.84 15.52
N ASP A 426 -23.42 0.97 14.90
CA ASP A 426 -23.65 1.75 13.69
C ASP A 426 -23.31 3.22 13.94
N GLN A 427 -23.72 3.78 15.09
CA GLN A 427 -23.34 5.15 15.45
C GLN A 427 -21.81 5.31 15.57
N LEU A 428 -21.12 4.39 16.23
CA LEU A 428 -19.66 4.42 16.34
C LEU A 428 -18.98 4.32 14.97
N ALA A 429 -19.48 3.46 14.08
CA ALA A 429 -18.98 3.34 12.71
C ALA A 429 -19.21 4.63 11.91
N ASN A 430 -20.41 5.20 12.01
CA ASN A 430 -20.78 6.46 11.37
C ASN A 430 -19.92 7.62 11.85
N ASP A 431 -19.70 7.74 13.17
CA ASP A 431 -18.86 8.79 13.75
C ASP A 431 -17.41 8.70 13.25
N VAL A 432 -16.87 7.48 13.15
CA VAL A 432 -15.53 7.25 12.61
C VAL A 432 -15.46 7.58 11.12
N VAL A 433 -16.44 7.15 10.32
CA VAL A 433 -16.47 7.44 8.87
C VAL A 433 -16.71 8.93 8.60
N ALA A 434 -17.48 9.62 9.42
CA ALA A 434 -17.68 11.06 9.30
C ALA A 434 -16.36 11.84 9.42
N VAL A 435 -15.45 11.40 10.29
CA VAL A 435 -14.12 12.00 10.44
C VAL A 435 -13.10 11.41 9.47
N HIS A 436 -13.27 10.14 9.07
CA HIS A 436 -12.36 9.42 8.18
C HIS A 436 -13.11 8.76 6.99
N PRO A 437 -13.56 9.55 6.00
CA PRO A 437 -14.38 9.05 4.89
C PRO A 437 -13.69 7.97 4.05
N GLU A 438 -12.35 7.93 4.01
CA GLU A 438 -11.59 6.86 3.34
C GLU A 438 -11.81 5.47 3.95
N LEU A 439 -12.36 5.37 5.16
CA LEU A 439 -12.65 4.09 5.81
C LEU A 439 -14.01 3.50 5.40
N THR A 440 -14.85 4.25 4.66
CA THR A 440 -16.21 3.83 4.26
C THR A 440 -16.24 2.45 3.59
N GLU A 441 -15.31 2.18 2.67
CA GLU A 441 -15.26 0.91 1.93
C GLU A 441 -14.94 -0.27 2.87
N TYR A 442 -14.06 -0.07 3.85
CA TYR A 442 -13.74 -1.10 4.84
C TYR A 442 -14.95 -1.42 5.71
N PHE A 443 -15.61 -0.40 6.26
CA PHE A 443 -16.80 -0.60 7.08
C PHE A 443 -17.95 -1.23 6.29
N SER A 444 -18.15 -0.82 5.04
CA SER A 444 -19.15 -1.44 4.16
C SER A 444 -18.87 -2.92 3.94
N THR A 445 -17.59 -3.29 3.75
CA THR A 445 -17.16 -4.69 3.55
C THR A 445 -17.42 -5.58 4.76
N ILE A 446 -17.44 -5.01 5.97
CA ILE A 446 -17.66 -5.76 7.23
C ILE A 446 -19.08 -5.60 7.80
N GLY A 447 -20.05 -5.24 6.94
CA GLY A 447 -21.48 -5.29 7.28
C GLY A 447 -22.16 -3.95 7.56
N PHE A 448 -21.48 -2.80 7.47
CA PHE A 448 -22.06 -1.48 7.76
C PHE A 448 -22.64 -0.76 6.52
N HIS A 449 -22.98 -1.50 5.46
CA HIS A 449 -23.42 -0.89 4.19
C HIS A 449 -24.75 -0.11 4.33
N SER A 450 -25.67 -0.55 5.20
CA SER A 450 -26.97 0.11 5.39
C SER A 450 -26.87 1.39 6.23
N SER A 451 -25.90 1.47 7.14
CA SER A 451 -25.69 2.62 8.03
C SER A 451 -24.91 3.75 7.35
N LEU A 452 -24.07 3.43 6.36
CA LEU A 452 -23.15 4.36 5.69
C LEU A 452 -23.69 4.96 4.37
N LEU A 453 -25.00 4.97 4.16
CA LEU A 453 -25.57 5.50 2.91
C LEU A 453 -25.05 6.93 2.65
N PRO A 454 -24.48 7.20 1.46
CA PRO A 454 -23.92 8.50 1.16
C PRO A 454 -25.05 9.52 1.20
N ILE A 455 -24.85 10.60 1.97
CA ILE A 455 -25.60 11.83 1.75
C ILE A 455 -25.25 12.22 0.31
N PRO A 456 -26.22 12.21 -0.63
CA PRO A 456 -25.90 12.47 -2.03
C PRO A 456 -25.28 13.87 -2.11
N PRO A 457 -24.12 14.03 -2.75
CA PRO A 457 -23.56 15.35 -2.96
C PRO A 457 -24.62 16.17 -3.71
N SER A 458 -25.01 17.30 -3.15
CA SER A 458 -25.94 18.22 -3.81
C SER A 458 -25.35 18.58 -5.16
N VAL A 459 -25.92 18.02 -6.23
CA VAL A 459 -25.54 18.32 -7.60
C VAL A 459 -25.87 19.79 -7.82
N LEU A 460 -24.83 20.63 -7.85
CA LEU A 460 -24.98 22.05 -8.16
C LEU A 460 -25.36 22.19 -9.64
N PRO A 461 -26.32 23.07 -9.98
CA PRO A 461 -26.79 23.25 -11.34
C PRO A 461 -25.68 23.85 -12.21
N GLU A 462 -25.45 23.19 -13.33
CA GLU A 462 -24.54 23.60 -14.40
C GLU A 462 -25.16 24.82 -15.11
N VAL A 463 -24.49 25.97 -15.02
CA VAL A 463 -24.82 27.17 -15.81
C VAL A 463 -23.55 27.64 -16.51
N ASP A 464 -23.70 27.81 -17.81
CA ASP A 464 -22.67 28.12 -18.80
C ASP A 464 -21.85 29.38 -18.43
N VAL A 465 -20.54 29.22 -18.29
CA VAL A 465 -19.60 30.35 -18.19
C VAL A 465 -18.74 30.35 -19.44
N HIS A 466 -18.83 31.44 -20.19
CA HIS A 466 -18.08 31.66 -21.43
C HIS A 466 -16.58 31.79 -21.16
N THR A 467 -15.82 30.70 -21.16
CA THR A 467 -14.37 30.74 -21.39
C THR A 467 -14.11 31.04 -22.87
N ALA A 468 -13.07 31.83 -23.17
CA ALA A 468 -12.74 32.17 -24.56
C ALA A 468 -12.01 31.03 -25.29
N CYS A 469 -11.52 30.04 -24.54
CA CYS A 469 -10.89 28.84 -25.06
C CYS A 469 -11.85 27.64 -25.04
N GLY A 470 -11.79 26.85 -26.12
CA GLY A 470 -12.43 25.54 -26.23
C GLY A 470 -11.65 24.42 -25.55
N PRO A 471 -12.01 23.14 -25.79
CA PRO A 471 -11.34 22.00 -25.19
C PRO A 471 -9.85 21.97 -25.58
N THR A 472 -9.01 21.76 -24.58
CA THR A 472 -7.54 21.69 -24.70
C THR A 472 -7.07 20.23 -24.63
N PRO A 473 -5.92 19.88 -25.21
CA PRO A 473 -5.41 18.51 -25.23
C PRO A 473 -5.33 17.88 -23.84
N THR A 474 -5.70 16.59 -23.73
CA THR A 474 -5.63 15.85 -22.47
C THR A 474 -4.18 15.46 -22.15
N ALA A 475 -3.61 16.03 -21.10
CA ALA A 475 -2.30 15.63 -20.60
C ALA A 475 -2.37 14.26 -19.91
N ARG A 476 -1.36 13.41 -20.09
CA ARG A 476 -1.24 12.13 -19.36
C ARG A 476 -0.62 12.36 -17.99
N ILE A 477 -1.38 12.13 -16.92
CA ILE A 477 -0.85 12.24 -15.56
C ILE A 477 0.24 11.17 -15.33
N PRO A 478 1.48 11.55 -14.95
CA PRO A 478 2.53 10.60 -14.64
C PRO A 478 2.15 9.69 -13.47
N THR A 479 2.36 8.38 -13.61
CA THR A 479 2.23 7.45 -12.48
C THR A 479 3.14 7.86 -11.31
N ILE A 480 2.73 7.59 -10.07
CA ILE A 480 3.46 8.00 -8.85
C ILE A 480 4.93 7.53 -8.80
N ARG A 481 5.29 6.51 -9.58
CA ARG A 481 6.63 5.94 -9.69
C ARG A 481 7.55 6.74 -10.63
N ARG A 482 6.98 7.54 -11.54
CA ARG A 482 7.71 8.45 -12.43
C ARG A 482 7.98 9.79 -11.72
N GLU A 483 8.88 10.57 -12.28
CA GLU A 483 9.11 11.95 -11.87
C GLU A 483 7.82 12.77 -12.06
N GLY A 484 7.53 13.73 -11.18
CA GLY A 484 6.26 14.48 -11.16
C GLY A 484 5.03 13.73 -10.63
N GLY A 485 5.02 12.39 -10.61
CA GLY A 485 3.83 11.62 -10.18
C GLY A 485 3.43 11.81 -8.70
N ILE A 486 4.36 12.24 -7.83
CA ILE A 486 4.05 12.61 -6.44
C ILE A 486 3.26 13.93 -6.37
N VAL A 487 3.50 14.85 -7.30
CA VAL A 487 2.82 16.15 -7.39
C VAL A 487 1.34 15.95 -7.69
N PHE A 488 1.02 15.15 -8.70
CA PHE A 488 -0.38 14.88 -9.04
C PHE A 488 -1.10 14.02 -8.01
N LYS A 489 -0.39 13.15 -7.28
CA LYS A 489 -1.01 12.48 -6.13
C LYS A 489 -1.32 13.46 -5.01
N ALA A 490 -0.41 14.40 -4.71
CA ALA A 490 -0.68 15.49 -3.78
C ALA A 490 -1.87 16.35 -4.25
N ALA A 491 -1.98 16.60 -5.56
CA ALA A 491 -3.09 17.32 -6.17
C ALA A 491 -4.44 16.69 -5.87
N VAL A 492 -4.57 15.39 -6.17
CA VAL A 492 -5.79 14.62 -5.93
C VAL A 492 -6.14 14.62 -4.45
N ASP A 493 -5.16 14.32 -3.59
CA ASP A 493 -5.42 14.21 -2.15
C ASP A 493 -5.77 15.57 -1.54
N ALA A 494 -5.06 16.64 -1.89
CA ALA A 494 -5.32 17.99 -1.39
C ALA A 494 -6.67 18.51 -1.89
N THR A 495 -7.01 18.33 -3.18
CA THR A 495 -8.31 18.74 -3.73
C THR A 495 -9.45 18.10 -2.94
N ARG A 496 -9.40 16.78 -2.73
CA ARG A 496 -10.41 16.04 -1.97
C ARG A 496 -10.54 16.58 -0.55
N LEU A 497 -9.42 16.80 0.15
CA LEU A 497 -9.43 17.29 1.53
C LEU A 497 -9.93 18.75 1.63
N LEU A 498 -9.58 19.60 0.67
CA LEU A 498 -10.11 20.97 0.60
C LEU A 498 -11.63 20.96 0.38
N GLN A 499 -12.12 20.16 -0.56
CA GLN A 499 -13.56 20.01 -0.82
C GLN A 499 -14.31 19.47 0.40
N ASN A 500 -13.76 18.45 1.08
CA ASN A 500 -14.33 17.91 2.32
C ASN A 500 -14.39 18.96 3.45
N SER A 501 -13.54 19.97 3.40
CA SER A 501 -13.55 21.10 4.34
C SER A 501 -14.48 22.24 3.92
N GLY A 502 -15.24 22.08 2.84
CA GLY A 502 -16.08 23.13 2.27
C GLY A 502 -15.33 24.20 1.46
N TYR A 503 -14.05 23.98 1.15
CA TYR A 503 -13.28 24.92 0.33
C TYR A 503 -13.41 24.63 -1.16
N SER A 504 -13.80 25.65 -1.93
CA SER A 504 -13.63 25.65 -3.39
C SER A 504 -12.18 25.99 -3.72
N CYS A 505 -11.53 25.18 -4.57
CA CYS A 505 -10.13 25.39 -4.94
C CYS A 505 -9.88 25.09 -6.41
N ALA A 506 -8.83 25.68 -6.94
CA ALA A 506 -8.34 25.45 -8.30
C ALA A 506 -6.80 25.37 -8.30
N ILE A 507 -6.25 24.44 -9.07
CA ILE A 507 -4.81 24.30 -9.26
C ILE A 507 -4.34 25.39 -10.23
N PHE A 508 -3.26 26.07 -9.88
CA PHE A 508 -2.55 27.00 -10.78
C PHE A 508 -1.05 26.66 -10.82
N GLY A 509 -0.24 27.53 -11.43
CA GLY A 509 1.21 27.36 -11.47
C GLY A 509 1.67 26.23 -12.40
N GLY A 510 2.81 25.60 -12.06
CA GLY A 510 3.47 24.62 -12.94
C GLY A 510 2.66 23.36 -13.20
N ALA A 511 1.92 22.88 -12.20
CA ALA A 511 1.06 21.70 -12.33
C ALA A 511 -0.12 21.96 -13.28
N ALA A 512 -0.71 23.16 -13.23
CA ALA A 512 -1.74 23.57 -14.16
C ALA A 512 -1.19 23.68 -15.59
N CYS A 513 -0.02 24.29 -15.79
CA CYS A 513 0.62 24.37 -17.12
C CYS A 513 0.78 22.97 -17.74
N TYR A 514 1.24 22.00 -16.96
CA TYR A 514 1.38 20.62 -17.43
C TYR A 514 0.04 20.02 -17.88
N LEU A 515 -1.01 20.20 -17.08
CA LEU A 515 -2.36 19.72 -17.39
C LEU A 515 -3.00 20.44 -18.59
N TYR A 516 -2.53 21.65 -18.92
CA TYR A 516 -2.90 22.37 -20.14
C TYR A 516 -2.12 21.93 -21.39
N GLY A 517 -1.06 21.14 -21.25
CA GLY A 517 -0.30 20.58 -22.37
C GLY A 517 1.17 20.96 -22.39
N ASN A 518 1.68 21.69 -21.39
CA ASN A 518 3.12 21.93 -21.27
C ASN A 518 3.84 20.62 -20.90
N GLU A 519 4.93 20.29 -21.60
CA GLU A 519 5.67 19.04 -21.39
C GLU A 519 6.49 19.04 -20.08
N ARG A 520 6.77 20.21 -19.51
CA ARG A 520 7.59 20.38 -18.32
C ARG A 520 6.89 19.82 -17.08
N LEU A 521 7.54 18.86 -16.42
CA LEU A 521 7.02 18.30 -15.18
C LEU A 521 7.04 19.33 -14.03
N PRO A 522 5.98 19.41 -13.22
CA PRO A 522 5.96 20.27 -12.04
C PRO A 522 6.80 19.66 -10.91
N ASN A 523 7.35 20.53 -10.06
CA ASN A 523 8.11 20.15 -8.85
C ASN A 523 7.26 20.28 -7.58
N ASP A 524 6.30 21.19 -7.62
CA ASP A 524 5.38 21.60 -6.57
C ASP A 524 3.97 21.75 -7.15
N ILE A 525 3.01 21.92 -6.26
CA ILE A 525 1.63 22.21 -6.62
C ILE A 525 1.14 23.44 -5.88
N ASP A 526 0.52 24.35 -6.62
CA ASP A 526 -0.05 25.57 -6.11
C ASP A 526 -1.58 25.52 -6.24
N PHE A 527 -2.29 25.79 -5.13
CA PHE A 527 -3.74 25.91 -5.09
C PHE A 527 -4.14 27.36 -4.84
N LEU A 528 -5.10 27.84 -5.62
CA LEU A 528 -5.89 29.02 -5.31
C LEU A 528 -7.19 28.55 -4.65
N VAL A 529 -7.36 28.91 -3.38
CA VAL A 529 -8.55 28.54 -2.59
C VAL A 529 -9.46 29.76 -2.47
N SER A 530 -10.68 29.67 -2.99
CA SER A 530 -11.67 30.75 -2.99
C SER A 530 -12.29 30.90 -1.59
N SER A 531 -11.49 31.37 -0.63
CA SER A 531 -11.88 31.65 0.75
C SER A 531 -11.22 32.95 1.24
N SER A 532 -11.85 33.61 2.20
CA SER A 532 -11.28 34.71 2.99
C SER A 532 -10.42 34.23 4.16
N ASP A 533 -10.41 32.92 4.43
CA ASP A 533 -9.64 32.35 5.54
C ASP A 533 -8.13 32.50 5.33
N ASP A 534 -7.42 32.61 6.44
CA ASP A 534 -5.97 32.65 6.43
C ASP A 534 -5.38 31.34 5.86
N ALA A 535 -4.39 31.48 4.96
CA ALA A 535 -3.78 30.32 4.29
C ALA A 535 -3.13 29.33 5.28
N GLU A 536 -2.63 29.78 6.44
CA GLU A 536 -2.09 28.88 7.45
C GLU A 536 -3.19 28.07 8.15
N LEU A 537 -4.40 28.62 8.31
CA LEU A 537 -5.56 27.86 8.80
C LEU A 537 -5.94 26.75 7.81
N ILE A 538 -5.99 27.07 6.51
CA ILE A 538 -6.30 26.08 5.47
C ILE A 538 -5.24 24.98 5.44
N LYS A 539 -3.94 25.33 5.53
CA LYS A 539 -2.86 24.33 5.60
C LYS A 539 -2.98 23.43 6.85
N ARG A 540 -3.34 23.98 8.01
CA ARG A 540 -3.58 23.20 9.23
C ARG A 540 -4.75 22.25 9.06
N SER A 541 -5.82 22.67 8.38
CA SER A 541 -6.95 21.79 8.08
C SER A 541 -6.52 20.54 7.30
N LEU A 542 -5.69 20.70 6.26
CA LEU A 542 -5.15 19.57 5.48
C LEU A 542 -4.32 18.61 6.33
N VAL A 543 -3.50 19.15 7.23
CA VAL A 543 -2.64 18.36 8.12
C VAL A 543 -3.45 17.63 9.18
N ASN A 544 -4.52 18.26 9.69
CA ASN A 544 -5.38 17.66 10.70
C ASN A 544 -6.18 16.49 10.12
N GLN A 545 -6.64 16.60 8.87
CA GLN A 545 -7.38 15.53 8.21
C GLN A 545 -6.49 14.39 7.72
N ASP A 546 -5.28 14.68 7.23
CA ASP A 546 -4.34 13.65 6.80
C ASP A 546 -2.91 13.91 7.31
N PRO A 547 -2.66 13.69 8.62
CA PRO A 547 -1.34 13.87 9.24
C PRO A 547 -0.33 12.77 8.86
N ILE A 548 -0.77 11.81 8.03
CA ILE A 548 0.12 10.77 7.50
C ILE A 548 0.88 11.33 6.32
N HIS A 549 0.20 12.01 5.41
CA HIS A 549 0.78 12.50 4.17
C HIS A 549 1.07 14.01 4.22
N PHE A 550 0.26 14.82 4.89
CA PHE A 550 0.47 16.27 5.00
C PHE A 550 1.12 16.65 6.33
N TYR A 551 2.09 17.56 6.27
CA TYR A 551 2.76 18.09 7.45
C TYR A 551 3.38 19.46 7.18
N LEU A 552 3.49 20.25 8.24
CA LEU A 552 4.05 21.60 8.20
C LEU A 552 5.53 21.59 8.56
N ILE A 553 6.30 22.41 7.85
CA ILE A 553 7.71 22.63 8.09
C ILE A 553 7.91 24.11 8.37
N LYS A 554 8.55 24.43 9.50
CA LYS A 554 8.92 25.80 9.86
C LYS A 554 9.86 26.39 8.80
N SER A 555 9.68 27.66 8.47
CA SER A 555 10.63 28.40 7.66
C SER A 555 12.03 28.36 8.27
N LEU A 556 13.07 28.30 7.43
CA LEU A 556 14.46 28.42 7.88
C LEU A 556 14.79 29.83 8.39
N TYR A 557 13.97 30.81 8.00
CA TYR A 557 14.11 32.21 8.40
C TYR A 557 13.13 32.48 9.55
N PRO A 558 13.62 32.68 10.79
CA PRO A 558 12.80 32.83 11.99
C PRO A 558 11.78 33.97 11.91
N GLU A 559 12.12 35.01 11.15
CA GLU A 559 11.28 36.21 10.95
C GLU A 559 10.03 35.93 10.11
N LYS A 560 10.04 34.84 9.33
CA LYS A 560 8.89 34.47 8.50
C LYS A 560 8.00 33.50 9.27
N GLN A 561 6.86 34.00 9.76
CA GLN A 561 5.89 33.19 10.51
C GLN A 561 5.19 32.11 9.67
N HIS A 562 5.35 32.11 8.35
CA HIS A 562 4.70 31.14 7.47
C HIS A 562 5.32 29.74 7.59
N GLN A 563 4.47 28.72 7.52
CA GLN A 563 4.88 27.33 7.48
C GLN A 563 4.72 26.77 6.05
N LYS A 564 5.68 25.95 5.64
CA LYS A 564 5.65 25.28 4.34
C LYS A 564 4.89 23.97 4.49
N LEU A 565 3.79 23.81 3.75
CA LEU A 565 3.07 22.56 3.68
C LEU A 565 3.81 21.59 2.74
N ARG A 566 4.02 20.36 3.21
CA ARG A 566 4.59 19.28 2.41
C ARG A 566 3.64 18.10 2.39
N TYR A 567 3.60 17.45 1.23
CA TYR A 567 2.99 16.14 1.03
C TYR A 567 4.10 15.09 0.91
N GLU A 568 4.05 14.03 1.71
CA GLU A 568 4.99 12.89 1.65
C GLU A 568 4.24 11.58 1.45
N ARG A 569 4.77 10.73 0.56
CA ARG A 569 4.33 9.35 0.44
C ARG A 569 5.51 8.38 0.48
N SER A 570 5.34 7.33 1.28
CA SER A 570 6.26 6.20 1.29
C SER A 570 5.86 5.17 0.25
N LEU A 571 6.74 4.95 -0.73
CA LEU A 571 6.55 3.96 -1.79
C LEU A 571 7.45 2.75 -1.54
N HIS A 572 6.90 1.55 -1.68
CA HIS A 572 7.69 0.33 -1.71
C HIS A 572 8.11 0.06 -3.16
N ILE A 573 9.39 0.31 -3.46
CA ILE A 573 10.00 0.01 -4.77
C ILE A 573 10.93 -1.18 -4.56
N GLY A 574 10.43 -2.38 -4.87
CA GLY A 574 11.09 -3.63 -4.50
C GLY A 574 11.07 -3.83 -2.98
N GLN A 575 12.24 -4.06 -2.38
CA GLN A 575 12.41 -4.15 -0.92
C GLN A 575 12.72 -2.80 -0.26
N GLN A 576 12.98 -1.75 -1.05
CA GLN A 576 13.34 -0.44 -0.51
C GLN A 576 12.10 0.42 -0.32
N LYS A 577 11.94 0.95 0.89
CA LYS A 577 10.98 2.00 1.19
C LYS A 577 11.59 3.33 0.77
N VAL A 578 11.10 3.89 -0.34
CA VAL A 578 11.52 5.20 -0.85
C VAL A 578 10.48 6.22 -0.42
N ARG A 579 10.92 7.29 0.25
CA ARG A 579 10.07 8.43 0.58
C ARG A 579 10.18 9.45 -0.52
N ARG A 580 9.04 9.90 -1.05
CA ARG A 580 8.95 11.02 -1.96
C ARG A 580 8.09 12.10 -1.33
N TYR A 581 8.46 13.34 -1.56
CA TYR A 581 7.70 14.48 -1.08
C TYR A 581 7.61 15.55 -2.16
N THR A 582 6.61 16.41 -2.03
CA THR A 582 6.44 17.62 -2.84
C THR A 582 5.94 18.75 -1.95
N LYS A 583 6.19 19.99 -2.39
CA LYS A 583 5.68 21.19 -1.73
C LYS A 583 4.25 21.43 -2.22
N VAL A 584 3.38 21.83 -1.29
CA VAL A 584 2.01 22.24 -1.59
C VAL A 584 1.87 23.69 -1.13
N ASP A 585 1.58 24.59 -2.04
CA ASP A 585 1.33 25.99 -1.73
C ASP A 585 -0.18 26.25 -1.77
N ILE A 586 -0.66 26.92 -0.73
CA ILE A 586 -2.06 27.35 -0.61
C ILE A 586 -2.05 28.87 -0.66
N LEU A 587 -2.72 29.43 -1.66
CA LEU A 587 -2.92 30.85 -1.84
C LEU A 587 -4.41 31.16 -1.80
N THR A 588 -4.72 32.39 -1.40
CA THR A 588 -6.07 32.96 -1.39
C THR A 588 -6.13 34.18 -2.30
N PRO A 589 -7.33 34.57 -2.78
CA PRO A 589 -7.53 35.77 -3.58
C PRO A 589 -6.89 37.02 -2.96
N GLY A 590 -6.37 37.91 -3.81
CA GLY A 590 -5.58 39.08 -3.42
C GLY A 590 -4.09 38.76 -3.18
N THR A 591 -3.73 37.52 -2.85
CA THR A 591 -2.31 37.12 -2.77
C THR A 591 -1.68 37.17 -4.15
N MET A 592 -0.63 37.98 -4.32
CA MET A 592 -0.02 38.25 -5.64
C MET A 592 -1.01 38.75 -6.70
N MET A 593 -2.07 39.46 -6.27
CA MET A 593 -3.15 39.95 -7.14
C MET A 593 -3.94 38.82 -7.83
N LEU A 594 -3.93 37.61 -7.27
CA LEU A 594 -4.74 36.51 -7.76
C LEU A 594 -6.24 36.81 -7.61
N PRO A 595 -7.06 36.46 -8.61
CA PRO A 595 -8.47 36.82 -8.62
C PRO A 595 -9.28 35.90 -7.70
N PHE A 596 -10.46 36.37 -7.29
CA PHE A 596 -11.46 35.49 -6.70
C PHE A 596 -12.11 34.65 -7.80
N LEU A 597 -12.03 33.32 -7.69
CA LEU A 597 -12.67 32.43 -8.66
C LEU A 597 -13.98 31.88 -8.12
N SER A 598 -15.07 32.13 -8.84
CA SER A 598 -16.31 31.41 -8.62
C SER A 598 -16.16 29.95 -9.04
N SER A 599 -16.92 29.04 -8.44
CA SER A 599 -16.89 27.62 -8.82
C SER A 599 -17.24 27.39 -10.30
N ARG A 600 -17.98 28.31 -10.92
CA ARG A 600 -18.35 28.24 -12.34
C ARG A 600 -17.19 28.62 -13.27
N SER A 601 -16.20 29.34 -12.77
CA SER A 601 -15.00 29.72 -13.52
C SER A 601 -13.90 28.66 -13.44
N VAL A 602 -14.06 27.62 -12.63
CA VAL A 602 -13.07 26.55 -12.47
C VAL A 602 -13.18 25.58 -13.63
N VAL A 603 -12.05 25.31 -14.29
CA VAL A 603 -11.97 24.34 -15.38
C VAL A 603 -11.59 22.98 -14.81
N VAL A 604 -12.34 21.92 -15.11
CA VAL A 604 -12.01 20.57 -14.63
C VAL A 604 -11.28 19.79 -15.74
N LYS A 605 -10.07 19.30 -15.45
CA LYS A 605 -9.34 18.38 -16.33
C LYS A 605 -8.81 17.19 -15.57
N ASN A 606 -9.01 16.01 -16.15
CA ASN A 606 -8.58 14.74 -15.54
C ASN A 606 -9.09 14.59 -14.09
N GLY A 607 -10.28 15.12 -13.80
CA GLY A 607 -10.88 15.13 -12.45
C GLY A 607 -10.23 16.10 -11.45
N LEU A 608 -9.32 16.98 -11.88
CA LEU A 608 -8.73 18.01 -11.05
C LEU A 608 -9.31 19.38 -11.42
N PRO A 609 -9.56 20.29 -10.45
CA PRO A 609 -9.96 21.66 -10.72
C PRO A 609 -8.75 22.53 -11.05
N LEU A 610 -8.84 23.37 -12.08
CA LEU A 610 -7.79 24.26 -12.56
C LEU A 610 -8.34 25.68 -12.68
N VAL A 611 -7.44 26.65 -12.54
CA VAL A 611 -7.76 28.02 -12.92
C VAL A 611 -7.98 28.11 -14.44
N PRO A 612 -8.78 29.06 -14.93
CA PRO A 612 -8.88 29.36 -16.36
C PRO A 612 -7.52 29.54 -17.01
N VAL A 613 -7.39 29.16 -18.28
CA VAL A 613 -6.11 29.30 -19.01
C VAL A 613 -5.72 30.79 -19.15
N GLU A 614 -6.71 31.67 -19.18
CA GLU A 614 -6.61 33.13 -19.11
C GLU A 614 -5.84 33.57 -17.87
N VAL A 615 -6.33 33.16 -16.69
CA VAL A 615 -5.70 33.46 -15.39
C VAL A 615 -4.29 32.89 -15.33
N LEU A 616 -4.10 31.67 -15.83
CA LEU A 616 -2.81 30.99 -15.80
C LEU A 616 -1.75 31.69 -16.65
N LEU A 617 -2.08 32.09 -17.88
CA LEU A 617 -1.14 32.77 -18.78
C LEU A 617 -0.71 34.13 -18.21
N LEU A 618 -1.66 34.96 -17.76
CA LEU A 618 -1.35 36.29 -17.24
C LEU A 618 -0.53 36.21 -15.94
N HIS A 619 -0.81 35.25 -15.06
CA HIS A 619 -0.01 35.05 -13.86
C HIS A 619 1.39 34.47 -14.14
N LYS A 620 1.57 33.71 -15.24
CA LYS A 620 2.91 33.31 -15.69
C LYS A 620 3.72 34.47 -16.22
N LEU A 621 3.07 35.41 -16.92
CA LEU A 621 3.69 36.65 -17.38
C LEU A 621 4.13 37.53 -16.19
N GLN A 622 3.29 37.68 -15.16
CA GLN A 622 3.68 38.33 -13.92
C GLN A 622 4.90 37.65 -13.28
N GLY A 623 4.87 36.32 -13.11
CA GLY A 623 5.98 35.59 -12.49
C GLY A 623 7.31 35.77 -13.23
N TRP A 624 7.27 35.84 -14.56
CA TRP A 624 8.44 36.18 -15.38
C TRP A 624 8.96 37.59 -15.07
N HIS A 625 8.09 38.60 -15.10
CA HIS A 625 8.48 40.00 -14.87
C HIS A 625 9.02 40.21 -13.44
N ASP A 626 8.35 39.64 -12.44
CA ASP A 626 8.77 39.72 -11.03
C ASP A 626 10.15 39.06 -10.82
N ASN A 627 10.41 37.93 -11.50
CA ASN A 627 11.73 37.28 -11.42
C ASN A 627 12.81 38.04 -12.21
N MET A 628 12.45 38.69 -13.32
CA MET A 628 13.36 39.52 -14.10
C MET A 628 13.82 40.77 -13.32
N THR A 629 12.89 41.41 -12.61
CA THR A 629 13.13 42.63 -11.81
C THR A 629 13.65 42.35 -10.40
N ALA A 630 13.62 41.09 -9.94
CA ALA A 630 14.09 40.71 -8.61
C ALA A 630 15.57 41.06 -8.41
N SER A 631 15.93 41.59 -7.25
CA SER A 631 17.33 41.84 -6.89
C SER A 631 18.09 40.56 -6.53
N GLU A 632 17.38 39.49 -6.15
CA GLU A 632 18.01 38.25 -5.71
C GLU A 632 18.38 37.33 -6.90
N PRO A 633 19.66 36.94 -7.08
CA PRO A 633 20.10 36.18 -8.25
C PRO A 633 19.36 34.84 -8.46
N HIS A 634 19.01 34.15 -7.36
CA HIS A 634 18.31 32.86 -7.44
C HIS A 634 16.85 32.99 -7.94
N LYS A 635 16.23 34.17 -7.85
CA LYS A 635 14.94 34.47 -8.46
C LYS A 635 15.11 34.81 -9.93
N GLN A 636 16.10 35.63 -10.27
CA GLN A 636 16.45 35.94 -11.67
C GLN A 636 16.76 34.69 -12.49
N MET A 637 17.42 33.68 -11.90
CA MET A 637 17.66 32.39 -12.57
C MET A 637 16.37 31.67 -13.04
N LYS A 638 15.21 31.98 -12.44
CA LYS A 638 13.92 31.39 -12.83
C LYS A 638 13.29 32.06 -14.04
N GLN A 639 13.67 33.30 -14.38
CA GLN A 639 13.07 34.06 -15.48
C GLN A 639 13.11 33.30 -16.81
N THR A 640 14.19 32.54 -17.07
CA THR A 640 14.32 31.74 -18.30
C THR A 640 13.28 30.62 -18.35
N THR A 641 13.00 29.99 -17.20
CA THR A 641 11.97 28.95 -17.10
C THR A 641 10.58 29.56 -17.25
N ASP A 642 10.33 30.72 -16.62
CA ASP A 642 9.04 31.39 -16.72
C ASP A 642 8.77 31.92 -18.14
N ALA A 643 9.78 32.45 -18.84
CA ALA A 643 9.66 32.86 -20.24
C ALA A 643 9.32 31.66 -21.15
N ALA A 644 9.92 30.50 -20.91
CA ALA A 644 9.58 29.27 -21.64
C ALA A 644 8.15 28.80 -21.34
N ASP A 645 7.70 28.88 -20.09
CA ASP A 645 6.32 28.58 -19.72
C ASP A 645 5.33 29.56 -20.39
N VAL A 646 5.60 30.87 -20.39
CA VAL A 646 4.76 31.89 -21.07
C VAL A 646 4.64 31.58 -22.55
N ARG A 647 5.77 31.34 -23.24
CA ARG A 647 5.80 30.94 -24.65
C ARG A 647 5.00 29.68 -24.95
N CYS A 648 5.11 28.67 -24.10
CA CYS A 648 4.35 27.43 -24.25
C CYS A 648 2.84 27.67 -24.06
N MET A 649 2.47 28.42 -23.02
CA MET A 649 1.07 28.74 -22.74
C MET A 649 0.44 29.59 -23.84
N LEU A 650 1.16 30.54 -24.44
CA LEU A 650 0.69 31.31 -25.60
C LEU A 650 0.30 30.42 -26.76
N LYS A 651 1.16 29.45 -27.11
CA LYS A 651 0.88 28.49 -28.18
C LYS A 651 -0.36 27.64 -27.89
N ILE A 652 -0.51 27.19 -26.63
CA ILE A 652 -1.69 26.43 -26.19
C ILE A 652 -2.96 27.26 -26.32
N VAL A 653 -2.95 28.51 -25.85
CA VAL A 653 -4.09 29.43 -25.96
C VAL A 653 -4.46 29.63 -27.43
N LEU A 654 -3.50 29.99 -28.29
CA LEU A 654 -3.75 30.22 -29.72
C LEU A 654 -4.34 28.99 -30.45
N GLN A 655 -3.89 27.79 -30.09
CA GLN A 655 -4.42 26.54 -30.64
C GLN A 655 -5.87 26.25 -30.19
N THR A 656 -6.32 26.87 -29.11
CA THR A 656 -7.61 26.57 -28.47
C THR A 656 -8.60 27.73 -28.46
N LEU A 657 -8.22 28.85 -29.06
CA LEU A 657 -9.13 29.97 -29.30
C LEU A 657 -10.33 29.52 -30.12
N THR A 658 -11.52 29.73 -29.56
CA THR A 658 -12.79 29.54 -30.28
C THR A 658 -13.44 30.91 -30.46
N GLY A 659 -13.72 31.30 -31.71
CA GLY A 659 -14.38 32.57 -32.02
C GLY A 659 -13.44 33.70 -32.45
N ASN A 660 -13.87 34.95 -32.25
CA ASN A 660 -13.19 36.12 -32.79
C ASN A 660 -11.97 36.49 -31.93
N LYS A 661 -10.76 36.30 -32.49
CA LYS A 661 -9.47 36.35 -31.76
C LYS A 661 -9.26 37.60 -30.87
N ARG A 662 -9.86 38.74 -31.23
CA ARG A 662 -9.72 40.03 -30.52
C ARG A 662 -10.46 40.13 -29.17
N SER A 663 -11.33 39.20 -28.80
CA SER A 663 -12.04 39.26 -27.51
C SER A 663 -11.30 38.58 -26.35
N TRP A 664 -10.24 37.80 -26.62
CA TRP A 664 -9.58 37.01 -25.58
C TRP A 664 -8.96 37.88 -24.48
N ALA A 665 -8.18 38.91 -24.84
CA ALA A 665 -7.56 39.81 -23.88
C ALA A 665 -8.60 40.47 -22.95
N SER A 666 -9.72 40.94 -23.50
CA SER A 666 -10.81 41.54 -22.71
C SER A 666 -11.39 40.55 -21.70
N VAL A 667 -11.64 39.29 -22.11
CA VAL A 667 -12.12 38.24 -21.19
C VAL A 667 -11.06 37.93 -20.14
N ALA A 668 -9.79 37.77 -20.52
CA ALA A 668 -8.73 37.43 -19.61
C ALA A 668 -8.48 38.51 -18.56
N LEU A 669 -8.49 39.79 -18.97
CA LEU A 669 -8.33 40.93 -18.07
C LEU A 669 -9.53 41.09 -17.12
N SER A 670 -10.74 40.70 -17.53
CA SER A 670 -11.95 40.80 -16.69
C SER A 670 -11.92 39.96 -15.41
N PHE A 671 -11.01 38.97 -15.31
CA PHE A 671 -10.80 38.23 -14.07
C PHE A 671 -10.11 39.06 -12.98
N PHE A 672 -9.39 40.11 -13.34
CA PHE A 672 -8.48 40.81 -12.45
C PHE A 672 -8.90 42.25 -12.19
N GLU A 673 -8.41 42.82 -11.10
CA GLU A 673 -8.60 44.24 -10.76
C GLU A 673 -7.83 45.16 -11.74
N GLU A 674 -8.29 46.41 -11.86
CA GLU A 674 -7.78 47.40 -12.82
C GLU A 674 -6.26 47.59 -12.75
N GLU A 675 -5.68 47.61 -11.55
CA GLU A 675 -4.23 47.72 -11.36
C GLU A 675 -3.48 46.56 -12.04
N PHE A 676 -3.96 45.33 -11.87
CA PHE A 676 -3.36 44.15 -12.50
C PHE A 676 -3.50 44.21 -14.02
N GLN A 677 -4.63 44.73 -14.52
CA GLN A 677 -4.86 44.87 -15.95
C GLN A 677 -3.85 45.83 -16.59
N HIS A 678 -3.63 46.99 -15.97
CA HIS A 678 -2.61 47.94 -16.43
C HIS A 678 -1.20 47.35 -16.39
N LEU A 679 -0.82 46.72 -15.28
CA LEU A 679 0.49 46.06 -15.17
C LEU A 679 0.66 44.95 -16.22
N THR A 680 -0.41 44.22 -16.53
CA THR A 680 -0.38 43.18 -17.56
C THR A 680 -0.08 43.76 -18.94
N ILE A 681 -0.70 44.88 -19.32
CA ILE A 681 -0.45 45.54 -20.61
C ILE A 681 1.03 45.94 -20.73
N GLU A 682 1.59 46.56 -19.70
CA GLU A 682 3.00 46.96 -19.69
C GLU A 682 3.95 45.75 -19.72
N ARG A 683 3.64 44.70 -18.94
CA ARG A 683 4.39 43.43 -18.97
C ARG A 683 4.37 42.76 -20.34
N VAL A 684 3.26 42.84 -21.09
CA VAL A 684 3.17 42.31 -22.46
C VAL A 684 4.13 43.06 -23.38
N LYS A 685 4.17 44.41 -23.31
CA LYS A 685 5.10 45.23 -24.11
C LYS A 685 6.56 44.91 -23.78
N GLU A 686 6.90 44.79 -22.51
CA GLU A 686 8.23 44.40 -22.06
C GLU A 686 8.61 43.00 -22.53
N PHE A 687 7.70 42.02 -22.39
CA PHE A 687 7.93 40.65 -22.83
C PHE A 687 8.16 40.60 -24.34
N CYS A 688 7.36 41.31 -25.14
CA CYS A 688 7.52 41.39 -26.58
C CYS A 688 8.81 42.12 -27.00
N SER A 689 9.30 43.04 -26.17
CA SER A 689 10.59 43.71 -26.41
C SER A 689 11.77 42.75 -26.20
N GLY A 690 11.70 41.88 -25.19
CA GLY A 690 12.71 40.83 -24.94
C GLY A 690 12.58 39.60 -25.85
N PHE A 691 11.37 39.32 -26.35
CA PHE A 691 11.03 38.12 -27.13
C PHE A 691 10.19 38.48 -28.35
N ALA A 692 10.83 39.08 -29.35
CA ALA A 692 10.17 39.58 -30.57
C ALA A 692 9.38 38.51 -31.34
N ASP A 693 9.77 37.23 -31.22
CA ASP A 693 9.08 36.09 -31.81
C ASP A 693 7.67 35.84 -31.23
N CYS A 694 7.35 36.42 -30.07
CA CYS A 694 6.05 36.27 -29.41
C CYS A 694 5.09 37.46 -29.69
N ARG A 695 5.54 38.49 -30.42
CA ARG A 695 4.79 39.72 -30.64
C ARG A 695 3.46 39.47 -31.37
N ASP A 696 3.52 38.71 -32.46
CA ASP A 696 2.34 38.38 -33.26
C ASP A 696 1.35 37.51 -32.49
N ASP A 697 1.85 36.65 -31.60
CA ASP A 697 1.03 35.78 -30.75
C ASP A 697 0.21 36.62 -29.75
N TRP A 698 0.83 37.57 -29.04
CA TRP A 698 0.13 38.47 -28.12
C TRP A 698 -0.83 39.43 -28.83
N HIS A 699 -0.44 39.97 -30.00
CA HIS A 699 -1.32 40.81 -30.81
C HIS A 699 -2.56 40.04 -31.27
N GLN A 700 -2.41 38.75 -31.63
CA GLN A 700 -3.55 37.88 -31.95
C GLN A 700 -4.50 37.66 -30.77
N LEU A 701 -4.01 37.66 -29.53
CA LEU A 701 -4.87 37.60 -28.33
C LEU A 701 -5.61 38.92 -28.05
N GLY A 702 -5.28 40.00 -28.77
CA GLY A 702 -5.91 41.31 -28.63
C GLY A 702 -5.15 42.30 -27.73
N PHE A 703 -3.87 42.05 -27.42
CA PHE A 703 -3.04 43.01 -26.70
C PHE A 703 -2.33 43.99 -27.64
N GLU A 704 -2.11 45.21 -27.15
CA GLU A 704 -1.20 46.17 -27.78
C GLU A 704 0.25 45.82 -27.42
N VAL A 705 1.12 45.71 -28.43
CA VAL A 705 2.48 45.14 -28.30
C VAL A 705 3.60 46.11 -28.68
N ALA A 706 3.25 47.39 -28.89
CA ALA A 706 4.14 48.47 -29.32
C ALA A 706 4.13 49.64 -28.33
#